data_AF-A0A918U151-F1
#
_entry.id   AF-A0A918U151-F1
#
_cell.length_a   1.000
_cell.length_b   1.000
_cell.length_c   1.000
_cell.angle_alpha   90.00
_cell.angle_beta   90.00
_cell.angle_gamma   90.00
#
_symmetry.space_group_name_H-M   'P 1'
#
loop_
_entity.id
_entity.type
_entity.pdbx_description
1 polymer ?
#
loop_
_entity_poly.entity_id
_entity_poly.type
_entity_poly.pdbx_seq_one_letter_code
_entity_poly.pdbx_strand_id
1 'polypeptide(L)'
;MPAPDVSVVVIVHNDAERLPRAVRSVLGQSLRRLDVVVVDDCSADGSYGVARTLAAADPRVRCLRLPVNSGGCGAPRNAGLDAARSPYVMFLDSDDELPYHACKSLLLAAEESGADFVTGEVTRLFEETGTAGLWYPELFTDARLVEGIHSAPEYFLDHLSTNKIYRADFLARHDLRFPEHLHYEDQLFSARAFTLARAFAVVPWPVYTWHLAGDPAAGPSISSSRHKIQNVRDRITVAGLIDAFLEESGNAGLRPAKDAKFLRHDLRLYLGDLPFRDRRWTEEFAATVTPYLSGIAPEAFATVPREQQLCQYLLRTGRLAEAAECARTLDRPLIAPRHTVRDAAGRTYWGRTLPEDEQAAAALDISDWRLDEQPFATGPLRHEVVRLEPSGTRLRISLRTYDPARVLGGPAPVTAELRIATTAEPLVVPFRYAPARGGDGPDAQIRTAEAELDLGLVPVGAKGFRGRRHPLVALERLGLTRSDPLLAPGDLPPLRARVGRHSVRAACEGHGVGRLELAWERAGALARAESLAPGLSPVRRRIHRLTRRVTGPRAKALTYHELQKLPIDDGLIVFEALEGRGYADSPRYIHEELQRRRLPLRAVWSYSGSRSSYPEGTELIRRGSWEYVRTVARARYWIDSHGFPVLFTKRPGTRYLQTWHGQALKHMGFDTPELRLAGPERQRLHREMVARWDALICPSEEFERTFVRANAYDGELLRTGLPRNDALVRWNDPAQRDRATATRERLQIPDGRKVLLYAPTFRDGVRGSGESIRVDLAELVREVGEEWTVVIRPHYYERFTVPRELGHTLRDGREFADLNDLMLASDALLTDYSSVMFDYANLGRPILFYADDYERYRSVSRGTYYDLTDIAPGPLFTTTRDLGAALRDPVELQERWAGAYARFQARFNPCETGRSSKAVVDLFFEGSAR
;
A
#
# COMPACT_ATOMS: atom_id res chain seq x y z
N MET A 1 13.88 -43.10 -20.92
CA MET A 1 13.15 -42.42 -19.82
C MET A 1 11.66 -42.49 -20.14
N PRO A 2 10.76 -42.61 -19.15
CA PRO A 2 9.31 -42.47 -19.38
C PRO A 2 9.01 -41.11 -20.02
N ALA A 3 7.92 -41.01 -20.79
CA ALA A 3 7.55 -39.77 -21.46
C ALA A 3 7.45 -38.61 -20.45
N PRO A 4 7.94 -37.41 -20.76
CA PRO A 4 7.78 -36.25 -19.90
C PRO A 4 6.30 -35.82 -19.84
N ASP A 5 5.87 -35.30 -18.68
CA ASP A 5 4.51 -34.78 -18.49
C ASP A 5 4.43 -33.31 -18.93
N VAL A 6 5.50 -32.54 -18.71
CA VAL A 6 5.58 -31.11 -19.07
C VAL A 6 6.92 -30.80 -19.75
N SER A 7 6.86 -30.09 -20.88
CA SER A 7 8.00 -29.48 -21.55
C SER A 7 8.10 -28.02 -21.16
N VAL A 8 9.20 -27.61 -20.53
CA VAL A 8 9.48 -26.21 -20.20
C VAL A 8 10.44 -25.64 -21.24
N VAL A 9 9.95 -24.70 -22.04
CA VAL A 9 10.74 -23.97 -23.05
C VAL A 9 11.41 -22.78 -22.38
N VAL A 10 12.74 -22.81 -22.33
CA VAL A 10 13.57 -21.73 -21.77
C VAL A 10 14.20 -20.95 -22.92
N ILE A 11 13.89 -19.67 -23.09
CA ILE A 11 14.51 -18.86 -24.14
C ILE A 11 15.69 -18.06 -23.59
N VAL A 12 16.73 -17.86 -24.40
CA VAL A 12 17.92 -17.10 -23.99
C VAL A 12 18.51 -16.29 -25.15
N HIS A 13 18.87 -15.03 -24.87
CA HIS A 13 19.69 -14.20 -25.73
C HIS A 13 20.63 -13.35 -24.89
N ASN A 14 21.94 -13.56 -25.05
CA ASN A 14 22.98 -12.82 -24.33
C ASN A 14 22.79 -12.77 -22.79
N ASP A 15 22.51 -13.92 -22.18
CA ASP A 15 22.28 -14.05 -20.74
C ASP A 15 22.96 -15.27 -20.12
N ALA A 16 24.27 -15.41 -20.37
CA ALA A 16 25.06 -16.54 -19.90
C ALA A 16 25.10 -16.66 -18.36
N GLU A 17 24.98 -15.54 -17.65
CA GLU A 17 25.08 -15.47 -16.19
C GLU A 17 23.80 -15.98 -15.49
N ARG A 18 22.61 -15.62 -15.98
CA ARG A 18 21.34 -15.97 -15.33
C ARG A 18 20.73 -17.27 -15.85
N LEU A 19 21.04 -17.70 -17.08
CA LEU A 19 20.51 -18.95 -17.63
C LEU A 19 20.65 -20.18 -16.69
N PRO A 20 21.78 -20.41 -15.99
CA PRO A 20 21.89 -21.52 -15.05
C PRO A 20 20.90 -21.46 -13.89
N ARG A 21 20.48 -20.25 -13.47
CA ARG A 21 19.50 -20.03 -12.40
C ARG A 21 18.11 -20.47 -12.87
N ALA A 22 17.68 -19.98 -14.03
CA ALA A 22 16.40 -20.34 -14.64
C ALA A 22 16.27 -21.87 -14.81
N VAL A 23 17.27 -22.51 -15.45
CA VAL A 23 17.25 -23.98 -15.67
C VAL A 23 17.26 -24.75 -14.34
N ARG A 24 18.00 -24.31 -13.32
CA ARG A 24 17.98 -24.93 -11.99
C ARG A 24 16.61 -24.85 -11.32
N SER A 25 15.86 -23.76 -11.52
CA SER A 25 14.50 -23.63 -10.98
C SER A 25 13.55 -24.67 -11.57
N VAL A 26 13.74 -25.03 -12.85
CA VAL A 26 12.98 -26.10 -13.53
C VAL A 26 13.43 -27.48 -13.07
N LEU A 27 14.74 -27.75 -13.02
CA LEU A 27 15.25 -29.06 -12.60
C LEU A 27 14.96 -29.36 -11.13
N GLY A 28 14.82 -28.32 -10.31
CA GLY A 28 14.46 -28.39 -8.90
C GLY A 28 12.97 -28.58 -8.63
N GLN A 29 12.09 -28.51 -9.63
CA GLN A 29 10.64 -28.64 -9.46
C GLN A 29 10.24 -29.95 -8.77
N SER A 30 9.21 -29.88 -7.93
CA SER A 30 8.63 -31.06 -7.28
C SER A 30 8.06 -32.11 -8.24
N LEU A 31 7.72 -31.74 -9.48
CA LEU A 31 7.41 -32.66 -10.57
C LEU A 31 8.72 -33.18 -11.20
N ARG A 32 8.89 -34.50 -11.28
CA ARG A 32 10.15 -35.10 -11.77
C ARG A 32 10.17 -35.37 -13.28
N ARG A 33 9.02 -35.65 -13.88
CA ARG A 33 8.85 -35.98 -15.30
C ARG A 33 8.79 -34.72 -16.16
N LEU A 34 9.91 -34.02 -16.24
CA LEU A 34 10.07 -32.77 -16.99
C LEU A 34 11.03 -32.95 -18.16
N ASP A 35 10.76 -32.23 -19.23
CA ASP A 35 11.64 -31.98 -20.37
C ASP A 35 11.95 -30.48 -20.43
N VAL A 36 13.23 -30.11 -20.59
CA VAL A 36 13.66 -28.71 -20.60
C VAL A 36 14.29 -28.41 -21.96
N VAL A 37 13.71 -27.46 -22.70
CA VAL A 37 14.18 -27.06 -24.03
C VAL A 37 14.75 -25.66 -23.97
N VAL A 38 16.07 -25.55 -23.90
CA VAL A 38 16.78 -24.27 -23.93
C VAL A 38 16.97 -23.83 -25.38
N VAL A 39 16.41 -22.68 -25.78
CA VAL A 39 16.51 -22.15 -27.14
C VAL A 39 17.34 -20.87 -27.13
N ASP A 40 18.53 -20.94 -27.71
CA ASP A 40 19.44 -19.81 -27.88
C ASP A 40 19.11 -19.02 -29.15
N ASP A 41 18.79 -17.73 -29.01
CA ASP A 41 18.55 -16.81 -30.12
C ASP A 41 19.85 -16.24 -30.70
N CYS A 42 20.75 -17.15 -31.10
CA CYS A 42 22.06 -16.85 -31.66
C CYS A 42 22.89 -15.86 -30.81
N SER A 43 23.10 -16.19 -29.53
CA SER A 43 23.85 -15.32 -28.60
C SER A 43 25.33 -15.16 -28.97
N ALA A 44 25.91 -14.04 -28.55
CA ALA A 44 27.32 -13.67 -28.73
C ALA A 44 28.15 -13.66 -27.44
N ASP A 45 27.52 -13.79 -26.26
CA ASP A 45 28.15 -13.70 -24.94
C ASP A 45 28.59 -15.04 -24.32
N GLY A 46 28.44 -16.15 -25.07
CA GLY A 46 28.71 -17.50 -24.58
C GLY A 46 27.49 -18.24 -23.99
N SER A 47 26.29 -17.66 -24.00
CA SER A 47 25.05 -18.31 -23.52
C SER A 47 24.83 -19.71 -24.09
N TYR A 48 25.06 -19.90 -25.39
CA TYR A 48 24.94 -21.22 -26.02
C TYR A 48 25.92 -22.26 -25.44
N GLY A 49 27.14 -21.83 -25.07
CA GLY A 49 28.12 -22.70 -24.41
C GLY A 49 27.64 -23.14 -23.02
N VAL A 50 27.00 -22.23 -22.28
CA VAL A 50 26.34 -22.54 -21.00
C VAL A 50 25.19 -23.51 -21.20
N ALA A 51 24.32 -23.27 -22.20
CA ALA A 51 23.19 -24.16 -22.52
C ALA A 51 23.67 -25.60 -22.84
N ARG A 52 24.74 -25.74 -23.63
CA ARG A 52 25.35 -27.05 -23.92
C ARG A 52 25.90 -27.73 -22.67
N THR A 53 26.49 -26.98 -21.76
CA THR A 53 27.02 -27.50 -20.50
C THR A 53 25.88 -28.02 -19.61
N LEU A 54 24.76 -27.30 -19.55
CA LEU A 54 23.57 -27.72 -18.82
C LEU A 54 22.94 -28.98 -19.43
N ALA A 55 22.83 -29.05 -20.76
CA ALA A 55 22.35 -30.24 -21.48
C ALA A 55 23.25 -31.47 -21.28
N ALA A 56 24.57 -31.29 -21.15
CA ALA A 56 25.49 -32.38 -20.85
C ALA A 56 25.38 -32.86 -19.39
N ALA A 57 24.96 -31.99 -18.46
CA ALA A 57 24.91 -32.27 -17.03
C ALA A 57 23.62 -32.97 -16.57
N ASP A 58 22.49 -32.77 -17.26
CA ASP A 58 21.21 -33.38 -16.92
C ASP A 58 20.49 -33.86 -18.18
N PRO A 59 20.13 -35.16 -18.30
CA PRO A 59 19.54 -35.72 -19.52
C PRO A 59 18.12 -35.21 -19.81
N ARG A 60 17.49 -34.47 -18.89
CA ARG A 60 16.21 -33.79 -19.11
C ARG A 60 16.38 -32.49 -19.91
N VAL A 61 17.60 -31.97 -20.03
CA VAL A 61 17.88 -30.69 -20.68
C VAL A 61 18.35 -30.91 -22.11
N ARG A 62 17.72 -30.20 -23.05
CA ARG A 62 18.11 -30.14 -24.46
C ARG A 62 18.35 -28.69 -24.84
N CYS A 63 19.28 -28.44 -25.74
CA CYS A 63 19.55 -27.10 -26.26
C CYS A 63 19.39 -27.04 -27.78
N LEU A 64 18.81 -25.95 -28.26
CA LEU A 64 18.67 -25.58 -29.67
C LEU A 64 19.29 -24.20 -29.86
N ARG A 65 19.80 -23.93 -31.06
CA ARG A 65 20.29 -22.61 -31.44
C ARG A 65 19.68 -22.20 -32.76
N LEU A 66 19.10 -21.00 -32.79
CA LEU A 66 18.61 -20.40 -34.02
C LEU A 66 19.77 -20.00 -34.94
N PRO A 67 19.59 -20.08 -36.27
CA PRO A 67 20.66 -19.80 -37.23
C PRO A 67 21.06 -18.32 -37.26
N VAL A 68 20.11 -17.43 -36.93
CA VAL A 68 20.28 -15.97 -36.87
C VAL A 68 19.57 -15.45 -35.63
N ASN A 69 20.00 -14.29 -35.13
CA ASN A 69 19.26 -13.60 -34.09
C ASN A 69 17.93 -13.07 -34.65
N SER A 70 16.83 -13.45 -34.00
CA SER A 70 15.48 -13.08 -34.41
C SER A 70 15.08 -11.65 -34.04
N GLY A 71 15.76 -11.06 -33.04
CA GLY A 71 15.48 -9.73 -32.52
C GLY A 71 14.29 -9.69 -31.54
N GLY A 72 13.70 -10.82 -31.16
CA GLY A 72 12.57 -10.89 -30.23
C GLY A 72 12.42 -12.25 -29.55
N CYS A 73 11.38 -12.40 -28.73
CA CYS A 73 11.14 -13.64 -27.97
C CYS A 73 10.28 -14.66 -28.74
N GLY A 74 9.61 -14.24 -29.82
CA GLY A 74 8.64 -15.08 -30.55
C GLY A 74 9.26 -16.30 -31.24
N ALA A 75 10.28 -16.09 -32.09
CA ALA A 75 10.89 -17.20 -32.84
C ALA A 75 11.57 -18.24 -31.92
N PRO A 76 12.31 -17.86 -30.86
CA PRO A 76 12.83 -18.83 -29.89
C PRO A 76 11.73 -19.63 -29.18
N ARG A 77 10.60 -19.00 -28.80
CA ARG A 77 9.46 -19.70 -28.19
C ARG A 77 8.79 -20.66 -29.17
N ASN A 78 8.60 -20.28 -30.43
CA ASN A 78 8.03 -21.15 -31.46
C ASN A 78 8.94 -22.37 -31.73
N ALA A 79 10.25 -22.16 -31.90
CA ALA A 79 11.21 -23.24 -32.08
C ALA A 79 11.26 -24.20 -30.88
N GLY A 80 11.11 -23.66 -29.67
CA GLY A 80 10.98 -24.45 -28.45
C GLY A 80 9.68 -25.25 -28.39
N LEU A 81 8.56 -24.65 -28.83
CA LEU A 81 7.26 -25.30 -28.93
C LEU A 81 7.28 -26.46 -29.94
N ASP A 82 7.91 -26.28 -31.10
CA ASP A 82 8.08 -27.35 -32.11
C ASP A 82 8.94 -28.50 -31.59
N ALA A 83 9.88 -28.20 -30.70
CA ALA A 83 10.76 -29.19 -30.11
C ALA A 83 10.21 -29.80 -28.81
N ALA A 84 9.09 -29.33 -28.28
CA ALA A 84 8.44 -29.87 -27.10
C ALA A 84 7.91 -31.29 -27.38
N ARG A 85 7.92 -32.15 -26.36
CA ARG A 85 7.57 -33.58 -26.51
C ARG A 85 6.51 -34.06 -25.52
N SER A 86 6.00 -33.14 -24.71
CA SER A 86 5.11 -33.47 -23.60
C SER A 86 3.67 -33.06 -23.93
N PRO A 87 2.66 -33.67 -23.28
CA PRO A 87 1.26 -33.25 -23.42
C PRO A 87 0.99 -31.82 -22.95
N TYR A 88 1.88 -31.26 -22.12
CA TYR A 88 1.78 -29.90 -21.60
C TYR A 88 3.06 -29.10 -21.85
N VAL A 89 2.91 -27.79 -22.08
CA VAL A 89 4.02 -26.86 -22.36
C VAL A 89 3.97 -25.65 -21.42
N MET A 90 5.13 -25.21 -20.96
CA MET A 90 5.33 -23.95 -20.22
C MET A 90 6.47 -23.15 -20.83
N PHE A 91 6.48 -21.82 -20.63
CA PHE A 91 7.55 -20.92 -21.08
C PHE A 91 8.26 -20.28 -19.89
N LEU A 92 9.57 -20.09 -20.01
CA LEU A 92 10.42 -19.44 -19.01
C LEU A 92 11.47 -18.56 -19.69
N ASP A 93 11.62 -17.33 -19.25
CA ASP A 93 12.69 -16.44 -19.73
C ASP A 93 13.99 -16.69 -18.93
N SER A 94 15.16 -16.48 -19.53
CA SER A 94 16.46 -16.86 -18.95
C SER A 94 16.83 -16.11 -17.67
N ASP A 95 16.21 -14.95 -17.42
CA ASP A 95 16.40 -14.10 -16.26
C ASP A 95 15.39 -14.37 -15.14
N ASP A 96 14.41 -15.25 -15.34
CA ASP A 96 13.33 -15.54 -14.39
C ASP A 96 13.43 -16.92 -13.72
N GLU A 97 12.53 -17.22 -12.78
CA GLU A 97 12.48 -18.49 -12.05
C GLU A 97 11.05 -19.03 -11.86
N LEU A 98 10.94 -20.36 -11.79
CA LEU A 98 9.71 -21.03 -11.37
C LEU A 98 9.74 -21.38 -9.86
N PRO A 99 8.70 -21.01 -9.07
CA PRO A 99 8.50 -21.53 -7.71
C PRO A 99 8.50 -23.06 -7.65
N TYR A 100 8.95 -23.65 -6.55
CA TYR A 100 9.22 -25.09 -6.39
C TYR A 100 8.06 -26.05 -6.77
N HIS A 101 6.81 -25.59 -6.64
CA HIS A 101 5.61 -26.36 -6.94
C HIS A 101 4.88 -25.92 -8.22
N ALA A 102 5.43 -25.00 -9.01
CA ALA A 102 4.75 -24.42 -10.17
C ALA A 102 4.29 -25.48 -11.19
N CYS A 103 5.20 -26.28 -11.73
CA CYS A 103 4.85 -27.28 -12.76
C CYS A 103 3.86 -28.33 -12.23
N LYS A 104 4.05 -28.80 -10.99
CA LYS A 104 3.19 -29.84 -10.39
C LYS A 104 1.78 -29.31 -10.14
N SER A 105 1.68 -28.13 -9.53
CA SER A 105 0.38 -27.56 -9.14
C SER A 105 -0.46 -27.17 -10.35
N LEU A 106 0.16 -26.57 -11.36
CA LEU A 106 -0.51 -26.22 -12.62
C LEU A 106 -0.95 -27.47 -13.39
N LEU A 107 -0.10 -28.50 -13.46
CA LEU A 107 -0.45 -29.77 -14.11
C LEU A 107 -1.67 -30.44 -13.45
N LEU A 108 -1.66 -30.55 -12.11
CA LEU A 108 -2.78 -31.15 -11.37
C LEU A 108 -4.09 -30.40 -11.61
N ALA A 109 -4.04 -29.06 -11.58
CA ALA A 109 -5.21 -28.24 -11.89
C ALA A 109 -5.69 -28.45 -13.34
N ALA A 110 -4.78 -28.61 -14.30
CA ALA A 110 -5.12 -28.87 -15.69
C ALA A 110 -5.80 -30.24 -15.86
N GLU A 111 -5.26 -31.28 -15.22
CA GLU A 111 -5.79 -32.65 -15.29
C GLU A 111 -7.14 -32.78 -14.56
N GLU A 112 -7.29 -32.14 -13.41
CA GLU A 112 -8.53 -32.16 -12.61
C GLU A 112 -9.68 -31.43 -13.32
N SER A 113 -9.38 -30.28 -13.93
CA SER A 113 -10.40 -29.45 -14.59
C SER A 113 -10.65 -29.81 -16.05
N GLY A 114 -9.70 -30.47 -16.72
CA GLY A 114 -9.72 -30.65 -18.17
C GLY A 114 -9.60 -29.33 -18.96
N ALA A 115 -9.05 -28.28 -18.35
CA ALA A 115 -8.89 -26.97 -18.95
C ALA A 115 -7.88 -26.97 -20.12
N ASP A 116 -8.08 -26.09 -21.11
CA ASP A 116 -7.17 -25.94 -22.25
C ASP A 116 -5.79 -25.38 -21.81
N PHE A 117 -5.78 -24.54 -20.77
CA PHE A 117 -4.59 -24.11 -20.06
C PHE A 117 -4.93 -23.70 -18.61
N VAL A 118 -3.89 -23.57 -17.77
CA VAL A 118 -4.01 -23.05 -16.40
C VAL A 118 -3.12 -21.82 -16.25
N THR A 119 -3.63 -20.76 -15.63
CA THR A 119 -2.88 -19.55 -15.27
C THR A 119 -2.75 -19.39 -13.75
N GLY A 120 -1.66 -18.80 -13.28
CA GLY A 120 -1.43 -18.54 -11.86
C GLY A 120 -0.72 -17.23 -11.56
N GLU A 121 -0.64 -16.90 -10.27
CA GLU A 121 -0.14 -15.62 -9.79
C GLU A 121 1.36 -15.41 -10.11
N VAL A 122 1.75 -14.17 -10.39
CA VAL A 122 3.14 -13.80 -10.68
C VAL A 122 3.72 -12.92 -9.60
N THR A 123 4.89 -13.31 -9.09
CA THR A 123 5.69 -12.52 -8.17
C THR A 123 6.66 -11.65 -8.95
N ARG A 124 6.63 -10.33 -8.74
CA ARG A 124 7.60 -9.36 -9.27
C ARG A 124 8.66 -9.09 -8.22
N LEU A 125 9.90 -9.51 -8.46
CA LEU A 125 11.03 -9.31 -7.56
C LEU A 125 11.91 -8.15 -8.05
N PHE A 126 11.99 -7.07 -7.27
CA PHE A 126 12.84 -5.92 -7.56
C PHE A 126 14.25 -6.16 -6.99
N GLU A 127 15.18 -6.63 -7.82
CA GLU A 127 16.50 -7.09 -7.37
C GLU A 127 17.32 -5.99 -6.66
N GLU A 128 17.17 -4.72 -7.08
CA GLU A 128 17.86 -3.58 -6.45
C GLU A 128 17.49 -3.40 -4.96
N THR A 129 16.22 -3.65 -4.62
CA THR A 129 15.68 -3.40 -3.28
C THR A 129 15.48 -4.68 -2.48
N GLY A 130 15.45 -5.84 -3.15
CA GLY A 130 15.05 -7.12 -2.57
C GLY A 130 13.58 -7.18 -2.17
N THR A 131 12.75 -6.25 -2.66
CA THR A 131 11.30 -6.24 -2.39
C THR A 131 10.55 -7.02 -3.45
N ALA A 132 9.43 -7.63 -3.06
CA ALA A 132 8.55 -8.37 -3.94
C ALA A 132 7.15 -7.74 -3.96
N GLY A 133 6.50 -7.75 -5.12
CA GLY A 133 5.09 -7.42 -5.29
C GLY A 133 4.39 -8.46 -6.16
N LEU A 134 3.07 -8.42 -6.21
CA LEU A 134 2.27 -9.34 -7.02
C LEU A 134 1.81 -8.63 -8.30
N TRP A 135 1.62 -9.39 -9.37
CA TRP A 135 1.13 -8.88 -10.65
C TRP A 135 -0.36 -9.18 -10.79
N TYR A 136 -1.18 -8.12 -10.79
CA TYR A 136 -2.64 -8.21 -10.85
C TYR A 136 -3.23 -9.27 -9.90
N PRO A 137 -2.92 -9.20 -8.58
CA PRO A 137 -3.38 -10.20 -7.62
C PRO A 137 -4.90 -10.38 -7.61
N GLU A 138 -5.66 -9.36 -7.99
CA GLU A 138 -7.13 -9.42 -8.11
C GLU A 138 -7.61 -10.53 -9.08
N LEU A 139 -6.82 -10.87 -10.10
CA LEU A 139 -7.15 -11.93 -11.06
C LEU A 139 -6.94 -13.34 -10.50
N PHE A 140 -6.11 -13.46 -9.46
CA PHE A 140 -5.70 -14.73 -8.87
C PHE A 140 -6.23 -14.87 -7.45
N THR A 141 -7.38 -14.26 -7.18
CA THR A 141 -7.98 -14.26 -5.85
C THR A 141 -8.39 -15.67 -5.42
N ASP A 142 -9.00 -16.46 -6.32
CA ASP A 142 -9.51 -17.80 -6.00
C ASP A 142 -9.17 -18.83 -7.07
N ALA A 143 -9.10 -20.10 -6.65
CA ALA A 143 -9.04 -21.21 -7.60
C ALA A 143 -10.39 -21.35 -8.30
N ARG A 144 -10.43 -21.25 -9.62
CA ARG A 144 -11.68 -21.36 -10.40
C ARG A 144 -11.44 -21.89 -11.79
N LEU A 145 -12.47 -22.53 -12.34
CA LEU A 145 -12.57 -22.83 -13.76
C LEU A 145 -13.41 -21.74 -14.43
N VAL A 146 -12.88 -21.14 -15.49
CA VAL A 146 -13.56 -20.12 -16.28
C VAL A 146 -13.98 -20.72 -17.62
N GLU A 147 -15.28 -20.75 -17.88
CA GLU A 147 -15.85 -21.23 -19.15
C GLU A 147 -15.87 -20.10 -20.18
N GLY A 148 -14.81 -20.06 -21.00
CA GLY A 148 -14.60 -19.03 -22.02
C GLY A 148 -14.33 -17.63 -21.45
N ILE A 149 -13.53 -16.82 -22.14
CA ILE A 149 -13.17 -15.48 -21.64
C ILE A 149 -14.37 -14.51 -21.54
N HIS A 150 -15.49 -14.74 -22.23
CA HIS A 150 -16.69 -13.90 -22.12
C HIS A 150 -17.25 -13.82 -20.69
N SER A 151 -17.05 -14.87 -19.88
CA SER A 151 -17.50 -14.89 -18.49
C SER A 151 -16.55 -14.17 -17.52
N ALA A 152 -15.32 -13.88 -17.94
CA ALA A 152 -14.31 -13.18 -17.16
C ALA A 152 -13.36 -12.38 -18.06
N PRO A 153 -13.85 -11.34 -18.76
CA PRO A 153 -13.06 -10.61 -19.75
C PRO A 153 -11.93 -9.78 -19.13
N GLU A 154 -11.90 -9.60 -17.81
CA GLU A 154 -10.80 -8.97 -17.08
C GLU A 154 -9.44 -9.69 -17.24
N TYR A 155 -9.43 -10.98 -17.63
CA TYR A 155 -8.19 -11.75 -17.83
C TYR A 155 -7.35 -11.28 -19.02
N PHE A 156 -7.83 -10.38 -19.88
CA PHE A 156 -6.95 -9.70 -20.84
C PHE A 156 -5.80 -8.92 -20.16
N LEU A 157 -5.94 -8.57 -18.87
CA LEU A 157 -4.87 -7.98 -18.06
C LEU A 157 -3.69 -8.95 -17.86
N ASP A 158 -3.95 -10.26 -17.76
CA ASP A 158 -2.96 -11.32 -17.62
C ASP A 158 -2.33 -11.73 -18.97
N HIS A 159 -1.65 -10.76 -19.59
CA HIS A 159 -1.09 -10.91 -20.95
C HIS A 159 0.22 -11.71 -21.01
N LEU A 160 0.78 -12.12 -19.87
CA LEU A 160 2.02 -12.88 -19.83
C LEU A 160 1.79 -14.29 -20.38
N SER A 161 2.73 -14.78 -21.19
CA SER A 161 2.66 -16.17 -21.69
C SER A 161 3.28 -17.18 -20.73
N THR A 162 4.07 -16.72 -19.76
CA THR A 162 4.99 -17.53 -18.94
C THR A 162 4.41 -18.05 -17.62
N ASN A 163 3.37 -17.41 -17.09
CA ASN A 163 2.68 -17.83 -15.85
C ASN A 163 1.62 -18.92 -16.08
N LYS A 164 1.78 -19.70 -17.15
CA LYS A 164 0.76 -20.61 -17.66
C LYS A 164 1.34 -21.98 -18.01
N ILE A 165 0.49 -23.00 -17.89
CA ILE A 165 0.70 -24.31 -18.52
C ILE A 165 -0.38 -24.53 -19.58
N TYR A 166 0.03 -24.93 -20.78
CA TYR A 166 -0.89 -25.12 -21.91
C TYR A 166 -0.94 -26.59 -22.30
N ARG A 167 -2.11 -27.09 -22.70
CA ARG A 167 -2.20 -28.38 -23.39
C ARG A 167 -1.60 -28.25 -24.79
N ALA A 168 -0.70 -29.17 -25.15
CA ALA A 168 -0.03 -29.14 -26.44
C ALA A 168 -1.01 -29.34 -27.62
N ASP A 169 -2.04 -30.17 -27.45
CA ASP A 169 -3.09 -30.36 -28.45
C ASP A 169 -3.99 -29.13 -28.61
N PHE A 170 -4.21 -28.36 -27.54
CA PHE A 170 -4.88 -27.06 -27.61
C PHE A 170 -4.07 -26.04 -28.43
N LEU A 171 -2.75 -25.96 -28.21
CA LEU A 171 -1.90 -25.09 -29.00
C LEU A 171 -1.89 -25.51 -30.48
N ALA A 172 -1.80 -26.81 -30.75
CA ALA A 172 -1.77 -27.36 -32.10
C ALA A 172 -3.10 -27.21 -32.85
N ARG A 173 -4.25 -27.48 -32.19
CA ARG A 173 -5.57 -27.44 -32.85
C ARG A 173 -5.95 -26.05 -33.38
N HIS A 174 -5.37 -25.01 -32.79
CA HIS A 174 -5.64 -23.61 -33.08
C HIS A 174 -4.45 -22.88 -33.74
N ASP A 175 -3.39 -23.62 -34.07
CA ASP A 175 -2.11 -23.07 -34.57
C ASP A 175 -1.64 -21.84 -33.77
N LEU A 176 -1.67 -21.96 -32.43
CA LEU A 176 -1.29 -20.88 -31.53
C LEU A 176 0.23 -20.71 -31.52
N ARG A 177 0.70 -19.68 -32.23
CA ARG A 177 2.11 -19.31 -32.38
C ARG A 177 2.37 -17.86 -31.97
N PHE A 178 3.60 -17.58 -31.54
CA PHE A 178 4.05 -16.22 -31.27
C PHE A 178 4.42 -15.50 -32.57
N PRO A 179 4.07 -14.22 -32.77
CA PRO A 179 4.58 -13.45 -33.89
C PRO A 179 6.10 -13.22 -33.76
N GLU A 180 6.86 -13.50 -34.83
CA GLU A 180 8.33 -13.60 -34.79
C GLU A 180 9.09 -12.28 -35.04
N HIS A 181 8.41 -11.22 -35.48
CA HIS A 181 9.02 -9.94 -35.85
C HIS A 181 8.44 -8.74 -35.09
N LEU A 182 7.85 -8.99 -33.93
CA LEU A 182 7.21 -7.97 -33.10
C LEU A 182 7.65 -8.13 -31.65
N HIS A 183 7.92 -7.00 -30.99
CA HIS A 183 7.98 -6.98 -29.53
C HIS A 183 6.56 -7.06 -28.94
N TYR A 184 6.45 -7.58 -27.71
CA TYR A 184 5.16 -7.76 -27.01
C TYR A 184 4.27 -8.80 -27.69
N GLU A 185 4.91 -9.80 -28.31
CA GLU A 185 4.32 -10.95 -28.97
C GLU A 185 3.46 -11.80 -28.03
N ASP A 186 3.79 -11.78 -26.74
CA ASP A 186 3.06 -12.44 -25.67
C ASP A 186 1.64 -11.90 -25.50
N GLN A 187 1.39 -10.61 -25.73
CA GLN A 187 0.05 -10.04 -25.61
C GLN A 187 -0.91 -10.60 -26.65
N LEU A 188 -0.46 -10.70 -27.92
CA LEU A 188 -1.28 -11.30 -28.98
C LEU A 188 -1.48 -12.79 -28.74
N PHE A 189 -0.41 -13.51 -28.38
CA PHE A 189 -0.48 -14.94 -28.08
C PHE A 189 -1.47 -15.23 -26.95
N SER A 190 -1.35 -14.53 -25.82
CA SER A 190 -2.23 -14.70 -24.66
C SER A 190 -3.67 -14.31 -24.99
N ALA A 191 -3.89 -13.18 -25.69
CA ALA A 191 -5.24 -12.77 -26.12
C ALA A 191 -5.90 -13.84 -27.00
N ARG A 192 -5.17 -14.44 -27.94
CA ARG A 192 -5.66 -15.57 -28.75
C ARG A 192 -5.91 -16.81 -27.89
N ALA A 193 -5.01 -17.17 -26.98
CA ALA A 193 -5.17 -18.32 -26.11
C ALA A 193 -6.43 -18.20 -25.23
N PHE A 194 -6.64 -17.06 -24.57
CA PHE A 194 -7.85 -16.82 -23.78
C PHE A 194 -9.13 -16.86 -24.62
N THR A 195 -9.10 -16.28 -25.82
CA THR A 195 -10.28 -16.21 -26.70
C THR A 195 -10.66 -17.56 -27.30
N LEU A 196 -9.68 -18.40 -27.65
CA LEU A 196 -9.89 -19.69 -28.31
C LEU A 196 -10.05 -20.87 -27.34
N ALA A 197 -9.75 -20.67 -26.05
CA ALA A 197 -9.95 -21.68 -25.03
C ALA A 197 -11.44 -21.87 -24.73
N ARG A 198 -11.87 -23.13 -24.68
CA ARG A 198 -13.21 -23.50 -24.21
C ARG A 198 -13.34 -23.20 -22.72
N ALA A 199 -12.29 -23.52 -21.95
CA ALA A 199 -12.17 -23.17 -20.55
C ALA A 199 -10.69 -23.08 -20.14
N PHE A 200 -10.41 -22.24 -19.17
CA PHE A 200 -9.09 -22.15 -18.52
C PHE A 200 -9.25 -22.18 -17.00
N ALA A 201 -8.31 -22.81 -16.31
CA ALA A 201 -8.28 -22.83 -14.86
C ALA A 201 -7.37 -21.74 -14.31
N VAL A 202 -7.70 -21.25 -13.12
CA VAL A 202 -6.99 -20.18 -12.41
C VAL A 202 -6.56 -20.75 -11.08
N VAL A 203 -5.30 -20.54 -10.70
CA VAL A 203 -4.79 -20.90 -9.37
C VAL A 203 -4.32 -19.66 -8.60
N PRO A 204 -4.62 -19.56 -7.29
CA PRO A 204 -4.37 -18.35 -6.51
C PRO A 204 -2.98 -18.25 -5.89
N TRP A 205 -2.05 -19.16 -6.24
CA TRP A 205 -0.71 -19.17 -5.68
C TRP A 205 0.35 -18.78 -6.72
N PRO A 206 1.50 -18.27 -6.29
CA PRO A 206 2.59 -17.91 -7.19
C PRO A 206 3.11 -19.09 -8.00
N VAL A 207 3.17 -18.94 -9.32
CA VAL A 207 3.71 -19.94 -10.27
C VAL A 207 4.84 -19.41 -11.15
N TYR A 208 5.14 -18.11 -11.07
CA TYR A 208 6.22 -17.48 -11.81
C TYR A 208 6.85 -16.35 -10.99
N THR A 209 8.18 -16.29 -10.97
CA THR A 209 8.94 -15.19 -10.35
C THR A 209 9.61 -14.38 -11.45
N TRP A 210 9.07 -13.19 -11.70
CA TRP A 210 9.59 -12.21 -12.65
C TRP A 210 10.63 -11.31 -11.97
N HIS A 211 11.89 -11.45 -12.38
CA HIS A 211 13.01 -10.66 -11.90
C HIS A 211 13.11 -9.32 -12.64
N LEU A 212 12.96 -8.23 -11.90
CA LEU A 212 13.17 -6.88 -12.40
C LEU A 212 14.60 -6.47 -12.06
N ALA A 213 15.49 -6.66 -13.02
CA ALA A 213 16.92 -6.39 -12.87
C ALA A 213 17.20 -4.94 -12.46
N GLY A 214 18.12 -4.77 -11.50
CA GLY A 214 18.59 -3.47 -11.02
C GLY A 214 19.93 -3.02 -11.62
N ASP A 215 20.49 -3.78 -12.57
CA ASP A 215 21.86 -3.57 -13.05
C ASP A 215 21.91 -2.68 -14.32
N PRO A 216 22.53 -1.48 -14.26
CA PRO A 216 22.77 -0.64 -15.43
C PRO A 216 23.60 -1.32 -16.53
N ALA A 217 24.40 -2.34 -16.20
CA ALA A 217 25.28 -3.04 -17.14
C ALA A 217 24.57 -4.08 -18.01
N ALA A 218 23.41 -4.61 -17.57
CA ALA A 218 22.61 -5.58 -18.34
C ALA A 218 21.79 -4.92 -19.47
N GLY A 219 21.75 -3.59 -19.51
CA GLY A 219 20.86 -2.83 -20.38
C GLY A 219 19.38 -2.94 -19.94
N PRO A 220 18.55 -1.93 -20.22
CA PRO A 220 17.13 -2.00 -19.92
C PRO A 220 16.45 -3.09 -20.76
N SER A 221 15.64 -3.94 -20.14
CA SER A 221 14.70 -4.82 -20.85
C SER A 221 13.84 -4.03 -21.86
N ILE A 222 13.29 -4.71 -22.87
CA ILE A 222 12.43 -4.08 -23.88
C ILE A 222 11.30 -3.29 -23.20
N SER A 223 10.64 -3.89 -22.21
CA SER A 223 9.56 -3.27 -21.43
C SER A 223 10.00 -2.06 -20.59
N SER A 224 11.27 -1.97 -20.18
CA SER A 224 11.80 -0.82 -19.43
C SER A 224 12.40 0.28 -20.32
N SER A 225 12.67 -0.03 -21.60
CA SER A 225 13.15 0.91 -22.62
C SER A 225 12.07 1.86 -23.17
N ARG A 226 11.22 2.42 -22.30
CA ARG A 226 10.05 3.25 -22.67
C ARG A 226 10.38 4.56 -23.42
N HIS A 227 11.65 4.94 -23.48
CA HIS A 227 12.15 6.06 -24.28
C HIS A 227 12.22 5.77 -25.78
N LYS A 228 12.21 4.49 -26.20
CA LYS A 228 12.27 4.10 -27.61
C LYS A 228 10.87 4.17 -28.21
N ILE A 229 10.68 5.02 -29.21
CA ILE A 229 9.37 5.17 -29.88
C ILE A 229 8.92 3.90 -30.61
N GLN A 230 9.87 3.07 -31.08
CA GLN A 230 9.55 1.79 -31.71
C GLN A 230 8.72 0.89 -30.80
N ASN A 231 9.02 0.89 -29.49
CA ASN A 231 8.26 0.11 -28.51
C ASN A 231 6.78 0.54 -28.41
N VAL A 232 6.50 1.84 -28.63
CA VAL A 232 5.14 2.35 -28.69
C VAL A 232 4.46 1.86 -29.96
N ARG A 233 5.14 1.96 -31.11
CA ARG A 233 4.62 1.47 -32.40
C ARG A 233 4.29 -0.01 -32.35
N ASP A 234 5.18 -0.83 -31.82
CA ASP A 234 4.96 -2.28 -31.74
C ASP A 234 3.74 -2.60 -30.87
N ARG A 235 3.55 -1.92 -29.74
CA ARG A 235 2.34 -2.09 -28.90
C ARG A 235 1.06 -1.68 -29.61
N ILE A 236 1.06 -0.57 -30.37
CA ILE A 236 -0.10 -0.17 -31.16
C ILE A 236 -0.40 -1.18 -32.26
N THR A 237 0.64 -1.70 -32.93
CA THR A 237 0.51 -2.77 -33.93
C THR A 237 -0.08 -4.03 -33.31
N VAL A 238 0.44 -4.48 -32.16
CA VAL A 238 -0.08 -5.65 -31.43
C VAL A 238 -1.54 -5.42 -31.01
N ALA A 239 -1.88 -4.23 -30.52
CA ALA A 239 -3.26 -3.90 -30.19
C ALA A 239 -4.18 -4.02 -31.41
N GLY A 240 -3.79 -3.45 -32.56
CA GLY A 240 -4.57 -3.58 -33.79
C GLY A 240 -4.69 -5.02 -34.30
N LEU A 241 -3.64 -5.84 -34.14
CA LEU A 241 -3.69 -7.27 -34.48
C LEU A 241 -4.67 -8.05 -33.59
N ILE A 242 -4.78 -7.68 -32.31
CA ILE A 242 -5.77 -8.27 -31.41
C ILE A 242 -7.18 -7.85 -31.85
N ASP A 243 -7.40 -6.59 -32.26
CA ASP A 243 -8.72 -6.15 -32.73
C ASP A 243 -9.16 -6.90 -33.99
N ALA A 244 -8.27 -6.99 -34.99
CA ALA A 244 -8.53 -7.75 -36.20
C ALA A 244 -8.85 -9.22 -35.88
N PHE A 245 -8.09 -9.84 -34.98
CA PHE A 245 -8.35 -11.22 -34.55
C PHE A 245 -9.72 -11.36 -33.84
N LEU A 246 -10.10 -10.43 -32.95
CA LEU A 246 -11.40 -10.48 -32.27
C LEU A 246 -12.54 -10.32 -33.28
N GLU A 247 -12.39 -9.47 -34.30
CA GLU A 247 -13.36 -9.31 -35.38
C GLU A 247 -13.47 -10.57 -36.24
N GLU A 248 -12.34 -11.07 -36.75
CA GLU A 248 -12.27 -12.25 -37.63
C GLU A 248 -12.75 -13.54 -36.95
N SER A 249 -12.53 -13.68 -35.63
CA SER A 249 -12.96 -14.84 -34.85
C SER A 249 -14.41 -14.77 -34.36
N GLY A 250 -15.16 -13.69 -34.67
CA GLY A 250 -16.54 -13.51 -34.22
C GLY A 250 -16.67 -13.10 -32.74
N ASN A 251 -15.60 -12.59 -32.14
CA ASN A 251 -15.51 -12.20 -30.73
C ASN A 251 -15.42 -10.67 -30.52
N ALA A 252 -15.94 -9.88 -31.45
CA ALA A 252 -15.91 -8.40 -31.38
C ALA A 252 -16.51 -7.84 -30.07
N GLY A 253 -17.44 -8.56 -29.44
CA GLY A 253 -18.00 -8.20 -28.12
C GLY A 253 -16.98 -8.13 -26.98
N LEU A 254 -15.79 -8.73 -27.13
CA LEU A 254 -14.70 -8.66 -26.15
C LEU A 254 -13.84 -7.39 -26.28
N ARG A 255 -13.97 -6.66 -27.39
CA ARG A 255 -13.16 -5.47 -27.67
C ARG A 255 -13.21 -4.41 -26.55
N PRO A 256 -14.36 -4.08 -25.93
CA PRO A 256 -14.39 -3.11 -24.84
C PRO A 256 -13.51 -3.49 -23.64
N ALA A 257 -13.45 -4.77 -23.27
CA ALA A 257 -12.61 -5.23 -22.16
C ALA A 257 -11.11 -5.20 -22.51
N LYS A 258 -10.77 -5.59 -23.75
CA LYS A 258 -9.41 -5.46 -24.27
C LYS A 258 -8.96 -4.00 -24.35
N ASP A 259 -9.83 -3.09 -24.78
CA ASP A 259 -9.54 -1.65 -24.83
C ASP A 259 -9.40 -1.08 -23.42
N ALA A 260 -10.24 -1.49 -22.47
CA ALA A 260 -10.07 -1.13 -21.06
C ALA A 260 -8.69 -1.58 -20.53
N LYS A 261 -8.24 -2.79 -20.89
CA LYS A 261 -6.86 -3.24 -20.59
C LYS A 261 -5.81 -2.35 -21.23
N PHE A 262 -5.95 -2.02 -22.51
CA PHE A 262 -5.01 -1.14 -23.21
C PHE A 262 -4.88 0.21 -22.53
N LEU A 263 -6.01 0.84 -22.18
CA LEU A 263 -6.02 2.12 -21.48
C LEU A 263 -5.41 1.99 -20.08
N ARG A 264 -5.82 1.01 -19.28
CA ARG A 264 -5.35 0.82 -17.89
C ARG A 264 -3.89 0.42 -17.77
N HIS A 265 -3.36 -0.34 -18.73
CA HIS A 265 -2.02 -0.91 -18.68
C HIS A 265 -1.09 -0.28 -19.72
N ASP A 266 -1.30 -0.59 -21.00
CA ASP A 266 -0.31 -0.32 -22.05
C ASP A 266 -0.09 1.18 -22.26
N LEU A 267 -1.17 1.94 -22.41
CA LEU A 267 -1.09 3.39 -22.57
C LEU A 267 -0.62 4.08 -21.30
N ARG A 268 -1.12 3.63 -20.14
CA ARG A 268 -0.82 4.22 -18.84
C ARG A 268 0.69 4.24 -18.52
N LEU A 269 1.43 3.23 -18.99
CA LEU A 269 2.88 3.17 -18.87
C LEU A 269 3.60 4.34 -19.55
N TYR A 270 3.11 4.80 -20.69
CA TYR A 270 3.74 5.90 -21.45
C TYR A 270 3.21 7.27 -21.07
N LEU A 271 1.94 7.37 -20.64
CA LEU A 271 1.40 8.64 -20.14
C LEU A 271 2.25 9.18 -18.99
N GLY A 272 2.69 8.32 -18.05
CA GLY A 272 3.55 8.74 -16.94
C GLY A 272 4.96 9.22 -17.34
N ASP A 273 5.40 8.92 -18.56
CA ASP A 273 6.69 9.37 -19.08
C ASP A 273 6.61 10.72 -19.79
N LEU A 274 5.42 11.13 -20.26
CA LEU A 274 5.19 12.41 -20.96
C LEU A 274 5.88 13.62 -20.31
N PRO A 275 5.85 13.82 -18.97
CA PRO A 275 6.48 14.98 -18.34
C PRO A 275 8.01 15.05 -18.49
N PHE A 276 8.65 13.93 -18.87
CA PHE A 276 10.11 13.75 -18.86
C PHE A 276 10.69 13.48 -20.25
N ARG A 277 9.86 13.57 -21.30
CA ARG A 277 10.26 13.36 -22.69
C ARG A 277 10.43 14.69 -23.39
N ASP A 278 11.29 14.70 -24.40
CA ASP A 278 11.44 15.89 -25.22
C ASP A 278 10.20 16.09 -26.12
N ARG A 279 10.12 17.28 -26.71
CA ARG A 279 9.01 17.66 -27.57
C ARG A 279 8.87 16.73 -28.78
N ARG A 280 9.98 16.35 -29.40
CA ARG A 280 9.99 15.49 -30.60
C ARG A 280 9.38 14.12 -30.30
N TRP A 281 9.81 13.50 -29.21
CA TRP A 281 9.28 12.21 -28.77
C TRP A 281 7.79 12.32 -28.45
N THR A 282 7.37 13.40 -27.79
CA THR A 282 5.96 13.62 -27.41
C THR A 282 5.05 13.80 -28.63
N GLU A 283 5.51 14.54 -29.64
CA GLU A 283 4.81 14.71 -30.92
C GLU A 283 4.70 13.37 -31.67
N GLU A 284 5.79 12.60 -31.74
CA GLU A 284 5.80 11.29 -32.41
C GLU A 284 4.93 10.24 -31.67
N PHE A 285 4.93 10.30 -30.33
CA PHE A 285 4.07 9.49 -29.48
C PHE A 285 2.59 9.79 -29.74
N ALA A 286 2.20 11.07 -29.72
CA ALA A 286 0.82 11.49 -30.01
C ALA A 286 0.41 11.07 -31.43
N ALA A 287 1.27 11.27 -32.43
CA ALA A 287 0.99 10.86 -33.81
C ALA A 287 0.79 9.34 -33.97
N THR A 288 1.50 8.54 -33.16
CA THR A 288 1.41 7.08 -33.19
C THR A 288 0.16 6.55 -32.46
N VAL A 289 -0.18 7.14 -31.32
CA VAL A 289 -1.22 6.62 -30.41
C VAL A 289 -2.61 7.16 -30.72
N THR A 290 -2.73 8.44 -31.11
CA THR A 290 -4.03 9.10 -31.33
C THR A 290 -4.92 8.42 -32.37
N PRO A 291 -4.41 7.92 -33.52
CA PRO A 291 -5.24 7.20 -34.48
C PRO A 291 -5.92 5.96 -33.89
N TYR A 292 -5.17 5.18 -33.10
CA TYR A 292 -5.70 4.01 -32.40
C TYR A 292 -6.73 4.41 -31.32
N LEU A 293 -6.43 5.47 -30.54
CA LEU A 293 -7.37 5.99 -29.53
C LEU A 293 -8.70 6.45 -30.11
N SER A 294 -8.72 6.99 -31.31
CA SER A 294 -9.95 7.43 -31.98
C SER A 294 -10.86 6.27 -32.38
N GLY A 295 -10.33 5.03 -32.45
CA GLY A 295 -11.09 3.81 -32.69
C GLY A 295 -11.57 3.09 -31.42
N ILE A 296 -11.24 3.59 -30.23
CA ILE A 296 -11.70 3.01 -28.96
C ILE A 296 -13.09 3.55 -28.62
N ALA A 297 -13.98 2.67 -28.17
CA ALA A 297 -15.34 3.02 -27.79
C ALA A 297 -15.37 3.95 -26.55
N PRO A 298 -16.27 4.96 -26.50
CA PRO A 298 -16.39 5.89 -25.36
C PRO A 298 -16.52 5.21 -23.99
N GLU A 299 -17.20 4.06 -23.93
CA GLU A 299 -17.46 3.31 -22.69
C GLU A 299 -16.17 2.75 -22.09
N ALA A 300 -15.17 2.40 -22.91
CA ALA A 300 -13.88 1.94 -22.43
C ALA A 300 -13.13 3.06 -21.68
N PHE A 301 -13.29 4.33 -22.10
CA PHE A 301 -12.70 5.47 -21.38
C PHE A 301 -13.32 5.69 -20.01
N ALA A 302 -14.59 5.34 -19.82
CA ALA A 302 -15.26 5.43 -18.52
C ALA A 302 -14.67 4.44 -17.48
N THR A 303 -13.91 3.43 -17.92
CA THR A 303 -13.26 2.44 -17.04
C THR A 303 -11.94 2.89 -16.43
N VAL A 304 -11.40 4.03 -16.86
CA VAL A 304 -10.15 4.61 -16.32
C VAL A 304 -10.40 5.85 -15.46
N PRO A 305 -9.52 6.18 -14.49
CA PRO A 305 -9.67 7.36 -13.64
C PRO A 305 -9.83 8.67 -14.43
N ARG A 306 -10.53 9.64 -13.85
CA ARG A 306 -10.87 10.91 -14.53
C ARG A 306 -9.65 11.68 -15.03
N GLU A 307 -8.56 11.72 -14.27
CA GLU A 307 -7.30 12.36 -14.68
C GLU A 307 -6.68 11.68 -15.91
N GLN A 308 -6.84 10.37 -16.02
CA GLN A 308 -6.37 9.63 -17.18
C GLN A 308 -7.22 9.97 -18.42
N GLN A 309 -8.54 10.07 -18.27
CA GLN A 309 -9.44 10.52 -19.35
C GLN A 309 -9.06 11.93 -19.82
N LEU A 310 -8.81 12.86 -18.88
CA LEU A 310 -8.34 14.22 -19.16
C LEU A 310 -7.02 14.22 -19.94
N CYS A 311 -6.03 13.47 -19.47
CA CYS A 311 -4.72 13.37 -20.13
C CYS A 311 -4.85 12.81 -21.56
N GLN A 312 -5.68 11.80 -21.76
CA GLN A 312 -5.94 11.19 -23.06
C GLN A 312 -6.68 12.14 -24.00
N TYR A 313 -7.66 12.90 -23.50
CA TYR A 313 -8.32 13.94 -24.28
C TYR A 313 -7.32 15.00 -24.75
N LEU A 314 -6.51 15.54 -23.84
CA LEU A 314 -5.48 16.54 -24.15
C LEU A 314 -4.45 16.01 -25.16
N LEU A 315 -4.08 14.73 -25.07
CA LEU A 315 -3.20 14.07 -26.03
C LEU A 315 -3.84 13.99 -27.43
N ARG A 316 -5.11 13.55 -27.51
CA ARG A 316 -5.85 13.40 -28.78
C ARG A 316 -6.09 14.73 -29.48
N THR A 317 -6.30 15.81 -28.74
CA THR A 317 -6.51 17.16 -29.30
C THR A 317 -5.21 17.93 -29.54
N GLY A 318 -4.04 17.29 -29.40
CA GLY A 318 -2.74 17.92 -29.64
C GLY A 318 -2.31 18.95 -28.59
N ARG A 319 -2.98 19.02 -27.43
CA ARG A 319 -2.62 19.89 -26.29
C ARG A 319 -1.50 19.26 -25.46
N LEU A 320 -0.37 18.95 -26.12
CA LEU A 320 0.68 18.08 -25.59
C LEU A 320 1.34 18.59 -24.30
N ALA A 321 1.53 19.92 -24.17
CA ALA A 321 2.10 20.51 -22.96
C ALA A 321 1.17 20.33 -21.74
N GLU A 322 -0.15 20.45 -21.94
CA GLU A 322 -1.15 20.22 -20.91
C GLU A 322 -1.31 18.73 -20.61
N ALA A 323 -1.22 17.87 -21.63
CA ALA A 323 -1.19 16.43 -21.44
C ALA A 323 -0.01 15.99 -20.57
N ALA A 324 1.19 16.54 -20.80
CA ALA A 324 2.38 16.29 -19.97
C ALA A 324 2.23 16.85 -18.55
N GLU A 325 1.53 17.98 -18.37
CA GLU A 325 1.23 18.51 -17.04
C GLU A 325 0.22 17.64 -16.27
N CYS A 326 -0.85 17.21 -16.94
CA CYS A 326 -1.87 16.32 -16.43
C CYS A 326 -1.29 14.93 -16.11
N ALA A 327 -0.35 14.44 -16.94
CA ALA A 327 0.34 13.17 -16.70
C ALA A 327 1.02 13.09 -15.32
N ARG A 328 1.49 14.22 -14.77
CA ARG A 328 2.09 14.28 -13.43
C ARG A 328 1.09 14.00 -12.30
N THR A 329 -0.22 14.05 -12.57
CA THR A 329 -1.27 13.79 -11.58
C THR A 329 -1.76 12.33 -11.59
N LEU A 330 -1.31 11.52 -12.57
CA LEU A 330 -1.73 10.13 -12.72
C LEU A 330 -1.12 9.21 -11.65
N ASP A 331 0.06 9.57 -11.14
CA ASP A 331 0.79 8.80 -10.12
C ASP A 331 0.55 9.34 -8.71
N ARG A 332 0.70 8.47 -7.70
CA ARG A 332 0.71 8.90 -6.30
C ARG A 332 2.06 9.54 -5.94
N PRO A 333 2.08 10.55 -5.03
CA PRO A 333 0.92 11.18 -4.39
C PRO A 333 0.14 12.06 -5.37
N LEU A 334 -1.19 12.16 -5.18
CA LEU A 334 -2.03 12.98 -6.06
C LEU A 334 -1.70 14.47 -5.88
N ILE A 335 -1.26 15.12 -6.95
CA ILE A 335 -0.96 16.56 -6.98
C ILE A 335 -2.06 17.36 -7.68
N ALA A 336 -2.13 18.66 -7.44
CA ALA A 336 -3.15 19.52 -8.06
C ALA A 336 -3.02 19.79 -9.55
N PRO A 337 -4.18 19.99 -10.23
CA PRO A 337 -4.18 20.73 -11.48
C PRO A 337 -3.45 22.03 -11.26
N ARG A 338 -2.59 22.40 -12.21
CA ARG A 338 -1.93 23.69 -12.16
C ARG A 338 -2.91 24.82 -12.43
N HIS A 339 -3.89 24.57 -13.28
CA HIS A 339 -4.84 25.56 -13.77
C HIS A 339 -6.26 24.98 -13.79
N THR A 340 -7.19 25.79 -13.30
CA THR A 340 -8.63 25.56 -13.43
C THR A 340 -9.28 26.88 -13.83
N VAL A 341 -10.38 26.80 -14.57
CA VAL A 341 -11.21 27.95 -14.93
C VAL A 341 -12.67 27.66 -14.60
N ARG A 342 -13.45 28.71 -14.36
CA ARG A 342 -14.88 28.59 -14.10
C ARG A 342 -15.69 29.38 -15.13
N ASP A 343 -16.80 28.80 -15.56
CA ASP A 343 -17.77 29.54 -16.36
C ASP A 343 -18.72 30.37 -15.47
N ALA A 344 -19.58 31.16 -16.11
CA ALA A 344 -20.56 32.00 -15.41
C ALA A 344 -21.62 31.19 -14.62
N ALA A 345 -21.81 29.91 -14.95
CA ALA A 345 -22.71 29.01 -14.23
C ALA A 345 -22.01 28.32 -13.04
N GLY A 346 -20.72 28.58 -12.82
CA GLY A 346 -19.94 28.03 -11.72
C GLY A 346 -19.32 26.66 -12.01
N ARG A 347 -19.48 26.11 -13.22
CA ARG A 347 -18.82 24.85 -13.60
C ARG A 347 -17.32 25.06 -13.69
N THR A 348 -16.56 24.08 -13.21
CA THR A 348 -15.11 24.13 -13.15
C THR A 348 -14.50 23.21 -14.20
N TYR A 349 -13.61 23.75 -15.03
CA TYR A 349 -12.90 23.00 -16.07
C TYR A 349 -11.40 22.95 -15.81
N TRP A 350 -10.79 21.84 -16.20
CA TRP A 350 -9.35 21.68 -16.25
C TRP A 350 -8.74 22.56 -17.36
N GLY A 351 -7.71 23.33 -17.02
CA GLY A 351 -6.94 24.12 -17.99
C GLY A 351 -6.97 25.61 -17.71
N ARG A 352 -6.45 26.39 -18.67
CA ARG A 352 -6.24 27.85 -18.54
C ARG A 352 -7.35 28.69 -19.16
N THR A 353 -8.14 28.10 -20.04
CA THR A 353 -9.18 28.77 -20.82
C THR A 353 -10.44 27.94 -20.77
N LEU A 354 -11.59 28.59 -20.94
CA LEU A 354 -12.86 27.90 -21.04
C LEU A 354 -12.86 26.95 -22.25
N PRO A 355 -13.60 25.84 -22.18
CA PRO A 355 -13.77 24.95 -23.32
C PRO A 355 -14.32 25.69 -24.54
N GLU A 356 -13.80 25.36 -25.72
CA GLU A 356 -14.14 26.01 -26.99
C GLU A 356 -15.48 25.49 -27.55
N ASP A 357 -15.87 24.27 -27.19
CA ASP A 357 -17.08 23.58 -27.64
C ASP A 357 -17.64 22.62 -26.55
N GLU A 358 -18.77 21.98 -26.85
CA GLU A 358 -19.46 21.06 -25.94
C GLU A 358 -18.66 19.77 -25.65
N GLN A 359 -17.91 19.28 -26.63
CA GLN A 359 -17.07 18.09 -26.46
C GLN A 359 -15.92 18.37 -25.50
N ALA A 360 -15.26 19.51 -25.67
CA ALA A 360 -14.24 20.02 -24.77
C ALA A 360 -14.81 20.29 -23.38
N ALA A 361 -16.05 20.80 -23.29
CA ALA A 361 -16.71 21.03 -22.01
C ALA A 361 -16.90 19.70 -21.27
N ALA A 362 -17.49 18.69 -21.89
CA ALA A 362 -17.68 17.38 -21.27
C ALA A 362 -16.36 16.69 -20.89
N ALA A 363 -15.33 16.81 -21.73
CA ALA A 363 -14.04 16.17 -21.48
C ALA A 363 -13.23 16.84 -20.35
N LEU A 364 -13.31 18.17 -20.23
CA LEU A 364 -12.52 18.96 -19.27
C LEU A 364 -13.25 19.28 -17.97
N ASP A 365 -14.55 18.96 -17.86
CA ASP A 365 -15.35 19.22 -16.66
C ASP A 365 -14.82 18.44 -15.45
N ILE A 366 -14.54 19.17 -14.37
CA ILE A 366 -14.15 18.63 -13.07
C ILE A 366 -15.02 19.21 -11.94
N SER A 367 -16.23 19.67 -12.26
CA SER A 367 -17.17 20.27 -11.31
C SER A 367 -17.52 19.31 -10.17
N ASP A 368 -17.62 18.01 -10.46
CA ASP A 368 -17.88 16.96 -9.47
C ASP A 368 -16.79 16.85 -8.40
N TRP A 369 -15.60 17.44 -8.62
CA TRP A 369 -14.56 17.49 -7.60
C TRP A 369 -14.88 18.48 -6.47
N ARG A 370 -15.89 19.36 -6.67
CA ARG A 370 -16.39 20.33 -5.68
C ARG A 370 -15.26 21.01 -4.92
N LEU A 371 -14.35 21.65 -5.68
CA LEU A 371 -13.07 22.16 -5.16
C LEU A 371 -13.23 23.08 -3.94
N ASP A 372 -14.31 23.86 -3.86
CA ASP A 372 -14.55 24.80 -2.75
C ASP A 372 -14.94 24.11 -1.43
N GLU A 373 -15.29 22.82 -1.48
CA GLU A 373 -15.71 22.02 -0.32
C GLU A 373 -14.61 21.06 0.16
N GLN A 374 -13.44 21.14 -0.45
CA GLN A 374 -12.32 20.25 -0.13
C GLN A 374 -11.70 20.64 1.22
N PRO A 375 -11.45 19.67 2.13
CA PRO A 375 -10.84 19.96 3.43
C PRO A 375 -9.34 20.22 3.26
N PHE A 376 -8.73 20.92 4.22
CA PHE A 376 -7.30 21.25 4.24
C PHE A 376 -6.41 20.01 4.17
N ALA A 377 -6.73 18.95 4.90
CA ALA A 377 -5.87 17.78 5.03
C ALA A 377 -5.70 16.98 3.72
N THR A 378 -6.77 16.84 2.93
CA THR A 378 -6.77 16.04 1.69
C THR A 378 -6.96 16.88 0.43
N GLY A 379 -7.23 18.17 0.60
CA GLY A 379 -7.55 19.07 -0.50
C GLY A 379 -6.42 19.19 -1.52
N PRO A 380 -6.75 19.56 -2.75
CA PRO A 380 -5.81 19.57 -3.85
C PRO A 380 -4.77 20.70 -3.73
N LEU A 381 -3.48 20.38 -3.51
CA LEU A 381 -2.36 21.32 -3.61
C LEU A 381 -1.27 20.83 -4.57
N ARG A 382 -0.54 21.78 -5.15
CA ARG A 382 0.64 21.53 -6.00
C ARG A 382 1.73 22.54 -5.67
N HIS A 383 2.92 22.07 -5.30
CA HIS A 383 4.08 22.93 -5.04
C HIS A 383 5.14 22.73 -6.11
N GLU A 384 5.54 23.81 -6.77
CA GLU A 384 6.56 23.78 -7.82
C GLU A 384 7.70 24.73 -7.51
N VAL A 385 8.92 24.26 -7.76
CA VAL A 385 10.10 25.12 -7.86
C VAL A 385 9.96 25.98 -9.11
N VAL A 386 10.05 27.30 -8.93
CA VAL A 386 10.13 28.27 -10.04
C VAL A 386 11.59 28.56 -10.35
N ARG A 387 12.42 28.72 -9.31
CA ARG A 387 13.82 29.07 -9.44
C ARG A 387 14.64 28.45 -8.31
N LEU A 388 15.84 28.02 -8.65
CA LEU A 388 16.87 27.63 -7.69
C LEU A 388 18.09 28.52 -7.86
N GLU A 389 18.54 29.12 -6.76
CA GLU A 389 19.75 29.96 -6.74
C GLU A 389 20.75 29.39 -5.72
N PRO A 390 21.88 28.83 -6.17
CA PRO A 390 22.91 28.33 -5.26
C PRO A 390 23.79 29.48 -4.75
N SER A 391 24.13 29.44 -3.46
CA SER A 391 25.14 30.31 -2.83
C SER A 391 25.94 29.50 -1.81
N GLY A 392 27.11 29.00 -2.22
CA GLY A 392 27.91 28.09 -1.40
C GLY A 392 27.17 26.78 -1.09
N THR A 393 26.88 26.53 0.18
CA THR A 393 26.08 25.38 0.64
C THR A 393 24.58 25.66 0.69
N ARG A 394 24.18 26.93 0.50
CA ARG A 394 22.79 27.36 0.58
C ARG A 394 22.13 27.31 -0.79
N LEU A 395 20.87 26.93 -0.79
CA LEU A 395 20.01 26.88 -1.95
C LEU A 395 18.77 27.73 -1.66
N ARG A 396 18.65 28.89 -2.30
CA ARG A 396 17.41 29.66 -2.27
C ARG A 396 16.45 29.03 -3.26
N ILE A 397 15.28 28.67 -2.77
CA ILE A 397 14.21 28.01 -3.52
C ILE A 397 13.03 28.98 -3.59
N SER A 398 12.79 29.53 -4.79
CA SER A 398 11.55 30.27 -5.05
C SER A 398 10.49 29.25 -5.49
N LEU A 399 9.39 29.18 -4.76
CA LEU A 399 8.34 28.20 -5.00
C LEU A 399 6.99 28.86 -5.32
N ARG A 400 6.21 28.18 -6.15
CA ARG A 400 4.83 28.51 -6.49
C ARG A 400 3.92 27.38 -6.05
N THR A 401 2.88 27.70 -5.30
CA THR A 401 1.86 26.77 -4.86
C THR A 401 0.55 27.08 -5.57
N TYR A 402 -0.01 26.08 -6.25
CA TYR A 402 -1.32 26.16 -6.88
C TYR A 402 -2.33 25.51 -5.93
N ASP A 403 -3.34 26.31 -5.59
CA ASP A 403 -4.36 26.03 -4.59
C ASP A 403 -5.75 26.22 -5.22
N PRO A 404 -6.15 25.32 -6.15
CA PRO A 404 -7.41 25.47 -6.87
C PRO A 404 -8.65 25.29 -5.96
N ALA A 405 -8.48 24.69 -4.78
CA ALA A 405 -9.50 24.55 -3.74
C ALA A 405 -9.45 25.66 -2.67
N ARG A 406 -8.54 26.63 -2.79
CA ARG A 406 -8.37 27.74 -1.83
C ARG A 406 -8.15 27.27 -0.38
N VAL A 407 -7.59 26.08 -0.16
CA VAL A 407 -7.42 25.48 1.18
C VAL A 407 -6.35 26.17 2.02
N LEU A 408 -5.45 26.94 1.41
CA LEU A 408 -4.51 27.80 2.14
C LEU A 408 -5.20 29.06 2.70
N GLY A 409 -6.36 29.43 2.14
CA GLY A 409 -7.28 30.38 2.75
C GLY A 409 -7.98 29.79 3.98
N GLY A 410 -8.50 30.64 4.86
CA GLY A 410 -9.24 30.21 6.06
C GLY A 410 -9.00 31.11 7.28
N PRO A 411 -9.79 30.92 8.35
CA PRO A 411 -9.73 31.76 9.54
C PRO A 411 -8.45 31.54 10.36
N ALA A 412 -7.86 30.35 10.30
CA ALA A 412 -6.61 30.01 10.98
C ALA A 412 -5.41 30.06 10.02
N PRO A 413 -4.27 30.65 10.44
CA PRO A 413 -3.06 30.68 9.63
C PRO A 413 -2.51 29.28 9.38
N VAL A 414 -1.87 29.10 8.23
CA VAL A 414 -1.11 27.88 7.91
C VAL A 414 0.35 28.10 8.26
N THR A 415 0.93 27.18 9.01
CA THR A 415 2.39 27.10 9.16
C THR A 415 2.96 26.27 8.02
N ALA A 416 4.06 26.72 7.44
CA ALA A 416 4.66 26.10 6.26
C ALA A 416 6.15 25.82 6.47
N GLU A 417 6.54 24.60 6.16
CA GLU A 417 7.90 24.11 6.37
C GLU A 417 8.38 23.34 5.14
N LEU A 418 9.64 23.52 4.77
CA LEU A 418 10.34 22.61 3.88
C LEU A 418 11.03 21.54 4.72
N ARG A 419 10.67 20.27 4.50
CA ARG A 419 11.22 19.13 5.24
C ARG A 419 12.08 18.26 4.34
N ILE A 420 13.25 17.88 4.84
CA ILE A 420 14.15 16.93 4.17
C ILE A 420 14.40 15.76 5.09
N ALA A 421 14.02 14.57 4.63
CA ALA A 421 14.25 13.33 5.36
C ALA A 421 15.75 13.11 5.62
N THR A 422 16.07 12.66 6.83
CA THR A 422 17.44 12.32 7.26
C THR A 422 17.44 10.96 7.97
N THR A 423 18.61 10.43 8.33
CA THR A 423 18.70 9.19 9.12
C THR A 423 18.28 9.37 10.59
N ALA A 424 18.10 10.60 11.04
CA ALA A 424 17.66 10.97 12.39
C ALA A 424 16.37 11.81 12.30
N GLU A 425 16.36 13.03 12.83
CA GLU A 425 15.25 13.96 12.67
C GLU A 425 15.33 14.68 11.31
N PRO A 426 14.20 14.97 10.65
CA PRO A 426 14.20 15.70 9.40
C PRO A 426 14.82 17.09 9.58
N LEU A 427 15.53 17.58 8.57
CA LEU A 427 15.88 19.01 8.52
C LEU A 427 14.60 19.77 8.19
N VAL A 428 14.23 20.73 9.02
CA VAL A 428 13.02 21.55 8.88
C VAL A 428 13.43 23.00 8.65
N VAL A 429 12.93 23.60 7.58
CA VAL A 429 13.15 25.00 7.23
C VAL A 429 11.81 25.70 7.13
N PRO A 430 11.43 26.56 8.10
CA PRO A 430 10.18 27.30 8.01
C PRO A 430 10.22 28.31 6.86
N PHE A 431 9.10 28.51 6.20
CA PHE A 431 8.92 29.57 5.20
C PHE A 431 7.53 30.20 5.31
N ARG A 432 7.32 31.32 4.63
CA ARG A 432 6.02 32.02 4.61
C ARG A 432 5.57 32.26 3.19
N TYR A 433 4.28 32.07 2.95
CA TYR A 433 3.66 32.50 1.70
C TYR A 433 3.55 34.01 1.63
N ALA A 434 3.78 34.57 0.45
CA ALA A 434 3.46 35.95 0.15
C ALA A 434 1.94 36.19 0.29
N PRO A 435 1.52 37.44 0.59
CA PRO A 435 0.11 37.81 0.66
C PRO A 435 -0.65 37.39 -0.61
N ALA A 436 -1.93 37.06 -0.46
CA ALA A 436 -2.78 36.74 -1.61
C ALA A 436 -2.80 37.91 -2.59
N ARG A 437 -2.67 37.63 -3.89
CA ARG A 437 -3.09 38.61 -4.89
C ARG A 437 -4.62 38.59 -4.93
N GLY A 438 -5.27 39.73 -4.65
CA GLY A 438 -6.74 39.82 -4.64
C GLY A 438 -7.36 39.58 -6.02
N GLY A 439 -8.61 39.12 -6.04
CA GLY A 439 -9.40 38.83 -7.25
C GLY A 439 -9.92 37.39 -7.31
N ASP A 440 -10.75 37.08 -8.31
CA ASP A 440 -11.31 35.73 -8.55
C ASP A 440 -10.71 35.01 -9.76
N GLY A 441 -9.69 35.61 -10.40
CA GLY A 441 -9.01 35.02 -11.55
C GLY A 441 -8.08 33.84 -11.19
N PRO A 442 -7.53 33.13 -12.20
CA PRO A 442 -6.63 31.99 -12.01
C PRO A 442 -5.42 32.29 -11.12
N ASP A 443 -4.95 33.54 -11.11
CA ASP A 443 -3.82 34.00 -10.30
C ASP A 443 -4.13 34.09 -8.80
N ALA A 444 -5.41 34.18 -8.41
CA ALA A 444 -5.82 34.18 -7.00
C ALA A 444 -5.63 32.82 -6.31
N GLN A 445 -5.59 31.75 -7.11
CA GLN A 445 -5.30 30.38 -6.67
C GLN A 445 -3.79 30.12 -6.54
N ILE A 446 -2.94 31.13 -6.78
CA ILE A 446 -1.49 30.96 -6.81
C ILE A 446 -0.85 31.69 -5.63
N ARG A 447 -0.08 30.96 -4.82
CA ARG A 447 0.76 31.50 -3.75
C ARG A 447 2.23 31.38 -4.11
N THR A 448 3.03 32.37 -3.76
CA THR A 448 4.49 32.32 -3.93
C THR A 448 5.16 32.33 -2.57
N ALA A 449 6.30 31.66 -2.44
CA ALA A 449 7.15 31.75 -1.26
C ALA A 449 8.62 31.62 -1.63
N GLU A 450 9.48 31.97 -0.68
CA GLU A 450 10.91 31.69 -0.74
C GLU A 450 11.32 30.89 0.49
N ALA A 451 12.13 29.86 0.28
CA ALA A 451 12.74 29.08 1.33
C ALA A 451 14.25 29.03 1.11
N GLU A 452 15.04 29.19 2.17
CA GLU A 452 16.51 29.07 2.11
C GLU A 452 16.94 27.76 2.77
N LEU A 453 17.39 26.81 1.95
CA LEU A 453 17.87 25.52 2.41
C LEU A 453 19.39 25.51 2.51
N ASP A 454 19.94 25.36 3.72
CA ASP A 454 21.37 25.11 3.89
C ASP A 454 21.67 23.61 3.85
N LEU A 455 22.25 23.14 2.74
CA LEU A 455 22.65 21.75 2.58
C LEU A 455 23.74 21.34 3.59
N GLY A 456 24.52 22.29 4.11
CA GLY A 456 25.53 22.05 5.14
C GLY A 456 24.95 21.58 6.48
N LEU A 457 23.69 21.92 6.76
CA LEU A 457 22.98 21.50 7.98
C LEU A 457 22.34 20.12 7.85
N VAL A 458 22.31 19.54 6.65
CA VAL A 458 21.73 18.22 6.42
C VAL A 458 22.59 17.15 7.11
N PRO A 459 22.06 16.41 8.10
CA PRO A 459 22.82 15.38 8.79
C PRO A 459 23.20 14.24 7.83
N VAL A 460 24.51 14.06 7.61
CA VAL A 460 25.08 12.99 6.75
C VAL A 460 25.90 11.95 7.52
N GLY A 461 26.09 12.14 8.83
CA GLY A 461 26.85 11.25 9.73
C GLY A 461 28.36 11.20 9.41
N ALA A 462 29.16 10.65 10.32
CA ALA A 462 30.62 10.61 10.18
C ALA A 462 31.13 9.85 8.93
N LYS A 463 30.34 8.87 8.45
CA LYS A 463 30.65 8.09 7.24
C LYS A 463 30.18 8.77 5.95
N GLY A 464 29.44 9.87 6.06
CA GLY A 464 28.77 10.53 4.93
C GLY A 464 27.61 9.71 4.36
N PHE A 465 26.71 10.40 3.67
CA PHE A 465 25.55 9.83 2.99
C PHE A 465 25.82 9.63 1.48
N ARG A 466 25.24 8.60 0.89
CA ARG A 466 25.12 8.41 -0.56
C ARG A 466 23.69 7.98 -0.84
N GLY A 467 23.03 8.65 -1.75
CA GLY A 467 21.62 8.40 -2.05
C GLY A 467 20.87 9.67 -2.40
N ARG A 468 19.56 9.55 -2.54
CA ARG A 468 18.67 10.63 -2.97
C ARG A 468 17.83 11.11 -1.78
N ARG A 469 17.56 12.40 -1.72
CA ARG A 469 16.62 13.01 -0.78
C ARG A 469 15.67 13.92 -1.53
N HIS A 470 14.39 13.85 -1.21
CA HIS A 470 13.35 14.66 -1.84
C HIS A 470 12.80 15.62 -0.80
N PRO A 471 12.96 16.94 -0.98
CA PRO A 471 12.29 17.92 -0.14
C PRO A 471 10.77 17.81 -0.27
N LEU A 472 10.08 17.98 0.86
CA LEU A 472 8.62 18.00 0.95
C LEU A 472 8.18 19.36 1.51
N VAL A 473 7.03 19.84 1.06
CA VAL A 473 6.35 20.95 1.72
C VAL A 473 5.42 20.34 2.76
N ALA A 474 5.67 20.63 4.03
CA ALA A 474 4.80 20.27 5.13
C ALA A 474 3.99 21.50 5.57
N LEU A 475 2.68 21.33 5.63
CA LEU A 475 1.75 22.37 6.06
C LEU A 475 0.99 21.88 7.29
N GLU A 476 0.74 22.77 8.23
CA GLU A 476 -0.05 22.47 9.42
C GLU A 476 -1.10 23.56 9.67
N ARG A 477 -2.28 23.10 10.10
CA ARG A 477 -3.39 23.95 10.56
C ARG A 477 -4.19 23.16 11.58
N LEU A 478 -4.41 23.73 12.77
CA LEU A 478 -5.25 23.13 13.83
C LEU A 478 -4.88 21.67 14.14
N GLY A 479 -3.58 21.35 14.16
CA GLY A 479 -3.08 19.99 14.41
C GLY A 479 -3.34 18.98 13.28
N LEU A 480 -3.89 19.40 12.14
CA LEU A 480 -3.86 18.65 10.90
C LEU A 480 -2.55 18.95 10.19
N THR A 481 -1.79 17.90 9.86
CA THR A 481 -0.59 18.03 9.06
C THR A 481 -0.78 17.38 7.70
N ARG A 482 -0.26 18.02 6.65
CA ARG A 482 -0.11 17.42 5.32
C ARG A 482 1.33 17.56 4.85
N SER A 483 1.75 16.66 3.98
CA SER A 483 3.09 16.68 3.40
C SER A 483 3.00 16.36 1.92
N ASP A 484 3.34 17.34 1.10
CA ASP A 484 3.21 17.29 -0.35
C ASP A 484 4.60 17.32 -1.00
N PRO A 485 4.79 16.66 -2.14
CA PRO A 485 6.06 16.70 -2.86
C PRO A 485 6.35 18.11 -3.38
N LEU A 486 7.61 18.54 -3.24
CA LEU A 486 8.10 19.72 -3.97
C LEU A 486 8.51 19.28 -5.39
N LEU A 487 7.78 19.75 -6.40
CA LEU A 487 7.99 19.41 -7.79
C LEU A 487 9.06 20.28 -8.44
N ALA A 488 9.83 19.72 -9.35
CA ALA A 488 10.76 20.45 -10.19
C ALA A 488 10.27 20.52 -11.65
N PRO A 489 10.57 21.61 -12.39
CA PRO A 489 10.43 21.64 -13.83
C PRO A 489 11.34 20.61 -14.50
N GLY A 490 10.88 19.92 -15.55
CA GLY A 490 11.68 18.91 -16.25
C GLY A 490 12.93 19.48 -16.93
N ASP A 491 12.88 20.76 -17.30
CA ASP A 491 13.96 21.53 -17.92
C ASP A 491 14.85 22.25 -16.89
N LEU A 492 14.63 22.04 -15.59
CA LEU A 492 15.44 22.64 -14.52
C LEU A 492 16.92 22.23 -14.70
N PRO A 493 17.83 23.18 -14.95
CA PRO A 493 19.25 22.86 -15.14
C PRO A 493 19.81 22.22 -13.87
N PRO A 494 20.53 21.08 -13.98
CA PRO A 494 21.05 20.41 -12.81
C PRO A 494 22.11 21.28 -12.13
N LEU A 495 21.85 21.66 -10.88
CA LEU A 495 22.79 22.42 -10.07
C LEU A 495 23.67 21.47 -9.27
N ARG A 496 24.95 21.81 -9.11
CA ARG A 496 25.88 21.06 -8.26
C ARG A 496 26.47 21.98 -7.20
N ALA A 497 26.37 21.56 -5.95
CA ALA A 497 27.01 22.21 -4.81
C ALA A 497 28.00 21.25 -4.14
N ARG A 498 29.05 21.80 -3.53
CA ARG A 498 29.98 21.03 -2.71
C ARG A 498 29.67 21.27 -1.23
N VAL A 499 29.37 20.20 -0.50
CA VAL A 499 28.95 20.26 0.90
C VAL A 499 29.89 19.38 1.70
N GLY A 500 30.88 19.99 2.36
CA GLY A 500 31.91 19.24 3.08
C GLY A 500 32.62 18.21 2.20
N ARG A 501 32.38 16.92 2.46
CA ARG A 501 32.95 15.79 1.71
C ARG A 501 31.99 15.20 0.67
N HIS A 502 31.00 15.98 0.23
CA HIS A 502 29.96 15.55 -0.69
C HIS A 502 29.83 16.50 -1.87
N SER A 503 29.41 15.95 -3.01
CA SER A 503 28.81 16.70 -4.10
C SER A 503 27.30 16.43 -4.06
N VAL A 504 26.50 17.49 -4.06
CA VAL A 504 25.05 17.40 -4.08
C VAL A 504 24.56 17.94 -5.41
N ARG A 505 23.85 17.11 -6.18
CA ARG A 505 23.18 17.52 -7.41
C ARG A 505 21.70 17.78 -7.09
N ALA A 506 21.20 18.95 -7.42
CA ALA A 506 19.77 19.28 -7.38
C ALA A 506 19.22 19.28 -8.81
N ALA A 507 18.20 18.46 -9.09
CA ALA A 507 17.57 18.35 -10.40
C ALA A 507 16.13 17.82 -10.30
N CYS A 508 15.41 17.78 -11.41
CA CYS A 508 14.14 17.07 -11.49
C CYS A 508 14.37 15.55 -11.56
N GLU A 509 13.60 14.80 -10.77
CA GLU A 509 13.48 13.34 -10.86
C GLU A 509 12.83 12.97 -12.20
N GLY A 510 13.44 12.06 -12.97
CA GLY A 510 12.98 11.70 -14.32
C GLY A 510 11.82 10.69 -14.37
N HIS A 511 11.06 10.53 -13.29
CA HIS A 511 9.95 9.59 -13.18
C HIS A 511 8.93 10.02 -12.12
N GLY A 512 7.76 9.36 -12.11
CA GLY A 512 6.67 9.64 -11.18
C GLY A 512 6.15 11.07 -11.34
N VAL A 513 5.98 11.79 -10.23
CA VAL A 513 5.49 13.18 -10.26
C VAL A 513 6.56 14.21 -10.60
N GLY A 514 7.84 13.84 -10.73
CA GLY A 514 8.94 14.76 -11.05
C GLY A 514 9.38 15.65 -9.88
N ARG A 515 9.77 15.02 -8.76
CA ARG A 515 10.14 15.74 -7.53
C ARG A 515 11.47 16.47 -7.70
N LEU A 516 11.71 17.50 -6.89
CA LEU A 516 13.05 18.03 -6.69
C LEU A 516 13.90 16.94 -6.01
N GLU A 517 14.88 16.42 -6.73
CA GLU A 517 15.82 15.41 -6.24
C GLU A 517 17.13 16.08 -5.83
N LEU A 518 17.54 15.83 -4.58
CA LEU A 518 18.88 16.13 -4.07
C LEU A 518 19.68 14.82 -4.03
N ALA A 519 20.48 14.58 -5.06
CA ALA A 519 21.35 13.41 -5.17
C ALA A 519 22.70 13.69 -4.50
N TRP A 520 23.02 12.93 -3.46
CA TRP A 520 24.25 13.03 -2.69
C TRP A 520 25.26 12.00 -3.13
N GLU A 521 26.41 12.49 -3.56
CA GLU A 521 27.59 11.70 -3.89
C GLU A 521 28.73 12.05 -2.94
N ARG A 522 29.49 11.04 -2.53
CA ARG A 522 30.71 11.27 -1.74
C ARG A 522 31.81 11.81 -2.66
N ALA A 523 32.60 12.74 -2.16
CA ALA A 523 33.70 13.39 -2.89
C ALA A 523 35.04 13.26 -2.17
N GLY A 524 36.15 13.43 -2.91
CA GLY A 524 37.51 13.43 -2.36
C GLY A 524 37.95 12.07 -1.79
N ALA A 525 38.58 12.08 -0.61
CA ALA A 525 39.13 10.88 0.02
C ALA A 525 38.07 9.78 0.30
N LEU A 526 36.81 10.17 0.57
CA LEU A 526 35.71 9.21 0.77
C LEU A 526 35.33 8.50 -0.53
N ALA A 527 35.38 9.19 -1.68
CA ALA A 527 35.13 8.58 -2.98
C ALA A 527 36.24 7.58 -3.34
N ARG A 528 37.50 7.94 -3.08
CA ARG A 528 38.67 7.07 -3.29
C ARG A 528 38.68 5.84 -2.37
N ALA A 529 38.25 6.01 -1.11
CA ALA A 529 38.08 4.88 -0.19
C ALA A 529 36.93 3.95 -0.62
N GLU A 530 35.92 4.47 -1.33
CA GLU A 530 34.79 3.70 -1.84
C GLU A 530 35.11 2.94 -3.12
N SER A 531 35.92 3.49 -4.02
CA SER A 531 36.44 2.75 -5.18
C SER A 531 37.31 1.56 -4.79
N LEU A 532 37.89 1.59 -3.58
CA LEU A 532 38.63 0.47 -2.97
C LEU A 532 37.73 -0.47 -2.12
N ALA A 533 36.46 -0.11 -1.91
CA ALA A 533 35.52 -0.85 -1.06
C ALA A 533 35.04 -2.22 -1.58
N PRO A 534 35.07 -2.58 -2.89
CA PRO A 534 34.73 -3.94 -3.33
C PRO A 534 35.56 -5.01 -2.60
N GLY A 535 36.86 -4.74 -2.38
CA GLY A 535 37.77 -5.62 -1.62
C GLY A 535 37.53 -5.67 -0.11
N LEU A 536 36.79 -4.70 0.46
CA LEU A 536 36.48 -4.60 1.88
C LEU A 536 35.01 -4.95 2.20
N SER A 537 34.20 -5.29 1.19
CA SER A 537 32.80 -5.68 1.37
C SER A 537 32.60 -6.84 2.38
N PRO A 538 33.52 -7.84 2.50
CA PRO A 538 33.41 -8.88 3.52
C PRO A 538 33.59 -8.31 4.94
N VAL A 539 34.55 -7.37 5.11
CA VAL A 539 34.85 -6.71 6.39
C VAL A 539 33.73 -5.75 6.78
N ARG A 540 33.17 -5.00 5.82
CA ARG A 540 32.01 -4.11 6.06
C ARG A 540 30.76 -4.90 6.44
N ARG A 541 30.50 -6.03 5.78
CA ARG A 541 29.46 -6.99 6.19
C ARG A 541 29.76 -7.54 7.59
N ARG A 542 31.03 -7.83 7.92
CA ARG A 542 31.45 -8.31 9.26
C ARG A 542 31.27 -7.26 10.34
N ILE A 543 31.64 -5.99 10.10
CA ILE A 543 31.43 -4.86 11.01
C ILE A 543 29.95 -4.56 11.14
N HIS A 544 29.17 -4.53 10.05
CA HIS A 544 27.72 -4.33 10.15
C HIS A 544 27.05 -5.49 10.89
N ARG A 545 27.49 -6.74 10.69
CA ARG A 545 27.10 -7.89 11.52
C ARG A 545 27.53 -7.70 12.98
N LEU A 546 28.70 -7.14 13.26
CA LEU A 546 29.19 -6.86 14.62
C LEU A 546 28.40 -5.73 15.29
N THR A 547 28.16 -4.61 14.60
CA THR A 547 27.33 -3.50 15.10
C THR A 547 25.90 -3.98 15.30
N ARG A 548 25.29 -4.75 14.37
CA ARG A 548 24.00 -5.42 14.60
C ARG A 548 24.06 -6.45 15.73
N ARG A 549 25.21 -7.07 16.01
CA ARG A 549 25.37 -7.95 17.18
C ARG A 549 25.40 -7.15 18.49
N VAL A 550 26.01 -5.95 18.50
CA VAL A 550 26.21 -5.09 19.69
C VAL A 550 25.04 -4.13 19.95
N THR A 551 24.26 -3.74 18.93
CA THR A 551 23.06 -2.89 19.07
C THR A 551 21.76 -3.61 18.73
N GLY A 552 21.86 -4.88 18.33
CA GLY A 552 20.71 -5.70 18.00
C GLY A 552 19.96 -6.21 19.22
N PRO A 553 18.82 -6.90 18.98
CA PRO A 553 17.95 -7.40 20.03
C PRO A 553 18.68 -8.24 21.08
N ARG A 554 19.67 -9.05 20.68
CA ARG A 554 20.45 -9.90 21.59
C ARG A 554 21.31 -9.11 22.57
N ALA A 555 22.05 -8.10 22.10
CA ALA A 555 22.84 -7.25 23.00
C ALA A 555 21.95 -6.43 23.91
N LYS A 556 20.82 -5.92 23.42
CA LYS A 556 19.82 -5.23 24.26
C LYS A 556 19.24 -6.16 25.32
N ALA A 557 18.97 -7.42 25.00
CA ALA A 557 18.52 -8.42 25.97
C ALA A 557 19.59 -8.72 27.04
N LEU A 558 20.88 -8.83 26.66
CA LEU A 558 21.98 -9.01 27.61
C LEU A 558 22.14 -7.80 28.54
N THR A 559 22.17 -6.59 27.98
CA THR A 559 22.26 -5.36 28.78
C THR A 559 21.02 -5.18 29.66
N TYR A 560 19.83 -5.52 29.15
CA TYR A 560 18.60 -5.53 29.94
C TYR A 560 18.75 -6.41 31.18
N HIS A 561 19.28 -7.63 31.02
CA HIS A 561 19.52 -8.54 32.14
C HIS A 561 20.48 -7.96 33.18
N GLU A 562 21.53 -7.26 32.75
CA GLU A 562 22.44 -6.56 33.68
C GLU A 562 21.75 -5.37 34.37
N LEU A 563 20.93 -4.61 33.65
CA LEU A 563 20.20 -3.46 34.19
C LEU A 563 19.09 -3.88 35.17
N GLN A 564 18.58 -5.11 35.08
CA GLN A 564 17.64 -5.66 36.07
C GLN A 564 18.28 -5.82 37.46
N LYS A 565 19.61 -5.87 37.56
CA LYS A 565 20.34 -5.90 38.84
C LYS A 565 20.31 -4.56 39.58
N LEU A 566 19.93 -3.48 38.91
CA LEU A 566 19.72 -2.18 39.55
C LEU A 566 18.41 -2.17 40.35
N PRO A 567 18.33 -1.39 41.44
CA PRO A 567 17.11 -1.29 42.25
C PRO A 567 15.88 -0.93 41.41
N ILE A 568 14.74 -1.52 41.82
CA ILE A 568 13.41 -1.12 41.37
C ILE A 568 13.21 0.36 41.69
N ASP A 569 12.69 1.11 40.73
CA ASP A 569 12.16 2.44 40.97
C ASP A 569 10.67 2.30 41.27
N ASP A 570 10.31 2.28 42.56
CA ASP A 570 8.95 2.03 43.04
C ASP A 570 7.95 3.10 42.59
N GLY A 571 8.43 4.29 42.22
CA GLY A 571 7.62 5.38 41.67
C GLY A 571 7.42 5.31 40.16
N LEU A 572 8.07 4.40 39.44
CA LEU A 572 8.13 4.44 37.98
C LEU A 572 7.11 3.52 37.29
N ILE A 573 6.30 4.11 36.39
CA ILE A 573 5.38 3.40 35.49
C ILE A 573 5.82 3.60 34.04
N VAL A 574 5.81 2.52 33.25
CA VAL A 574 5.96 2.60 31.79
C VAL A 574 4.65 2.27 31.12
N PHE A 575 4.14 3.22 30.33
CA PHE A 575 2.96 3.08 29.49
C PHE A 575 3.35 2.82 28.03
N GLU A 576 2.62 1.94 27.38
CA GLU A 576 2.68 1.75 25.94
C GLU A 576 1.31 1.40 25.36
N ALA A 577 0.91 2.07 24.29
CA ALA A 577 -0.30 1.73 23.55
C ALA A 577 0.03 1.60 22.06
N LEU A 578 -0.63 0.66 21.37
CA LEU A 578 -0.48 0.46 19.92
C LEU A 578 0.99 0.32 19.51
N GLU A 579 1.81 -0.38 20.31
CA GLU A 579 3.28 -0.51 20.12
C GLU A 579 4.03 0.84 20.10
N GLY A 580 3.55 1.83 20.86
CA GLY A 580 4.11 3.17 20.96
C GLY A 580 3.68 4.13 19.85
N ARG A 581 2.63 3.80 19.09
CA ARG A 581 2.20 4.64 17.96
C ARG A 581 1.42 5.89 18.37
N GLY A 582 0.88 5.94 19.59
CA GLY A 582 0.19 7.13 20.06
C GLY A 582 -0.32 7.04 21.48
N TYR A 583 -0.77 8.19 21.98
CA TYR A 583 -1.42 8.35 23.28
C TYR A 583 -2.91 7.97 23.15
N ALA A 584 -3.20 6.69 23.32
CA ALA A 584 -4.51 6.12 23.00
C ALA A 584 -4.82 4.87 23.82
N ASP A 585 -5.99 4.30 23.58
CA ASP A 585 -6.44 3.01 24.13
C ASP A 585 -6.54 2.99 25.66
N SER A 586 -6.83 1.85 26.27
CA SER A 586 -7.02 1.73 27.73
C SER A 586 -5.84 2.26 28.56
N PRO A 587 -4.55 2.12 28.15
CA PRO A 587 -3.43 2.74 28.84
C PRO A 587 -3.54 4.26 29.00
N ARG A 588 -4.10 4.98 28.02
CA ARG A 588 -4.35 6.43 28.13
C ARG A 588 -5.30 6.75 29.26
N TYR A 589 -6.45 6.09 29.32
CA TYR A 589 -7.49 6.41 30.30
C TYR A 589 -7.09 6.01 31.73
N ILE A 590 -6.28 4.96 31.87
CA ILE A 590 -5.62 4.63 33.15
C ILE A 590 -4.67 5.76 33.55
N HIS A 591 -3.82 6.24 32.63
CA HIS A 591 -2.89 7.33 32.92
C HIS A 591 -3.61 8.63 33.33
N GLU A 592 -4.67 9.02 32.62
CA GLU A 592 -5.49 10.19 32.95
C GLU A 592 -6.14 10.05 34.33
N GLU A 593 -6.62 8.86 34.70
CA GLU A 593 -7.19 8.60 36.03
C GLU A 593 -6.12 8.70 37.14
N LEU A 594 -4.91 8.18 36.92
CA LEU A 594 -3.79 8.33 37.87
C LEU A 594 -3.42 9.80 38.07
N GLN A 595 -3.37 10.59 36.98
CA GLN A 595 -3.11 12.03 37.04
C GLN A 595 -4.21 12.76 37.81
N ARG A 596 -5.49 12.43 37.55
CA ARG A 596 -6.65 13.01 38.25
C ARG A 596 -6.58 12.79 39.77
N ARG A 597 -6.09 11.62 40.21
CA ARG A 597 -5.89 11.29 41.63
C ARG A 597 -4.61 11.82 42.24
N ARG A 598 -3.67 12.31 41.42
CA ARG A 598 -2.34 12.80 41.85
C ARG A 598 -1.57 11.75 42.65
N LEU A 599 -1.63 10.48 42.23
CA LEU A 599 -0.81 9.45 42.85
C LEU A 599 0.68 9.78 42.64
N PRO A 600 1.57 9.53 43.62
CA PRO A 600 2.98 9.91 43.57
C PRO A 600 3.80 8.98 42.67
N LEU A 601 3.37 8.81 41.42
CA LEU A 601 3.97 7.92 40.43
C LEU A 601 4.41 8.74 39.21
N ARG A 602 5.65 8.50 38.77
CA ARG A 602 6.22 9.06 37.55
C ARG A 602 5.85 8.16 36.36
N ALA A 603 4.98 8.67 35.50
CA ALA A 603 4.55 7.98 34.29
C ALA A 603 5.43 8.34 33.09
N VAL A 604 5.93 7.33 32.39
CA VAL A 604 6.76 7.48 31.18
C VAL A 604 6.13 6.72 30.02
N TRP A 605 5.97 7.38 28.87
CA TRP A 605 5.34 6.80 27.69
C TRP A 605 6.35 6.39 26.62
N SER A 606 6.20 5.16 26.12
CA SER A 606 6.97 4.63 24.99
C SER A 606 6.41 5.11 23.65
N TYR A 607 7.26 5.62 22.76
CA TYR A 607 6.86 6.04 21.40
C TYR A 607 7.71 5.41 20.27
N SER A 608 7.10 5.03 19.15
CA SER A 608 7.77 4.43 17.98
C SER A 608 7.71 5.30 16.71
N GLY A 609 6.83 6.32 16.69
CA GLY A 609 6.55 7.16 15.53
C GLY A 609 6.43 8.66 15.86
N SER A 610 5.31 9.26 15.47
CA SER A 610 5.01 10.67 15.76
C SER A 610 4.86 10.90 17.27
N ARG A 611 5.28 12.09 17.72
CA ARG A 611 5.02 12.58 19.08
C ARG A 611 3.76 13.45 19.16
N SER A 612 3.14 13.78 18.02
CA SER A 612 2.05 14.78 17.93
C SER A 612 0.79 14.42 18.72
N SER A 613 0.54 13.14 18.99
CA SER A 613 -0.62 12.71 19.77
C SER A 613 -0.44 12.83 21.28
N TYR A 614 0.80 12.95 21.75
CA TYR A 614 1.08 12.95 23.18
C TYR A 614 0.90 14.37 23.75
N PRO A 615 0.16 14.54 24.86
CA PRO A 615 -0.02 15.84 25.48
C PRO A 615 1.32 16.50 25.85
N GLU A 616 1.37 17.83 25.78
CA GLU A 616 2.54 18.59 26.22
C GLU A 616 2.89 18.27 27.67
N GLY A 617 4.19 18.16 27.98
CA GLY A 617 4.68 17.77 29.30
C GLY A 617 4.65 16.27 29.59
N THR A 618 4.15 15.42 28.69
CA THR A 618 4.26 13.96 28.84
C THR A 618 5.72 13.53 28.72
N GLU A 619 6.22 12.76 29.69
CA GLU A 619 7.57 12.20 29.60
C GLU A 619 7.62 11.06 28.57
N LEU A 620 8.46 11.20 27.54
CA LEU A 620 8.53 10.28 26.41
C LEU A 620 9.88 9.57 26.31
N ILE A 621 9.85 8.26 26.05
CA ILE A 621 11.03 7.44 25.74
C ILE A 621 10.86 6.74 24.39
N ARG A 622 11.89 6.77 23.56
CA ARG A 622 11.83 6.13 22.24
C ARG A 622 11.87 4.60 22.37
N ARG A 623 10.85 3.91 21.88
CA ARG A 623 10.74 2.44 21.90
C ARG A 623 12.00 1.79 21.36
N GLY A 624 12.59 0.90 22.16
CA GLY A 624 13.81 0.17 21.82
C GLY A 624 15.11 0.95 21.91
N SER A 625 15.13 2.21 22.36
CA SER A 625 16.38 2.92 22.71
C SER A 625 17.07 2.29 23.93
N TRP A 626 18.32 2.65 24.21
CA TRP A 626 18.99 2.19 25.45
C TRP A 626 18.34 2.76 26.71
N GLU A 627 17.83 3.99 26.64
CA GLU A 627 17.04 4.59 27.69
C GLU A 627 15.76 3.80 27.94
N TYR A 628 15.05 3.40 26.87
CA TYR A 628 13.89 2.52 26.99
C TYR A 628 14.23 1.19 27.67
N VAL A 629 15.34 0.56 27.29
CA VAL A 629 15.81 -0.69 27.93
C VAL A 629 16.06 -0.47 29.43
N ARG A 630 16.70 0.64 29.81
CA ARG A 630 16.96 1.01 31.21
C ARG A 630 15.68 1.29 31.99
N THR A 631 14.75 2.05 31.42
CA THR A 631 13.49 2.43 32.06
C THR A 631 12.61 1.19 32.28
N VAL A 632 12.44 0.35 31.25
CA VAL A 632 11.67 -0.90 31.35
C VAL A 632 12.30 -1.86 32.37
N ALA A 633 13.63 -1.96 32.43
CA ALA A 633 14.32 -2.83 33.40
C ALA A 633 14.11 -2.41 34.86
N ARG A 634 13.88 -1.12 35.12
CA ARG A 634 13.79 -0.55 36.47
C ARG A 634 12.37 -0.21 36.92
N ALA A 635 11.41 -0.13 36.01
CA ALA A 635 10.04 0.26 36.34
C ALA A 635 9.36 -0.71 37.31
N ARG A 636 8.56 -0.15 38.22
CA ARG A 636 7.68 -0.91 39.10
C ARG A 636 6.45 -1.41 38.37
N TYR A 637 5.92 -0.63 37.43
CA TYR A 637 4.69 -0.94 36.71
C TYR A 637 4.90 -0.91 35.20
N TRP A 638 4.40 -1.94 34.51
CA TRP A 638 4.28 -2.00 33.06
C TRP A 638 2.79 -2.01 32.70
N ILE A 639 2.33 -1.06 31.88
CA ILE A 639 0.94 -0.96 31.44
C ILE A 639 0.92 -0.93 29.92
N ASP A 640 0.25 -1.90 29.29
CA ASP A 640 0.25 -2.04 27.83
C ASP A 640 -1.04 -2.67 27.27
N SER A 641 -1.28 -2.48 25.96
CA SER A 641 -2.45 -3.02 25.23
C SER A 641 -2.14 -4.09 24.17
N HIS A 642 -0.90 -4.24 23.72
CA HIS A 642 -0.55 -5.16 22.61
C HIS A 642 0.59 -6.13 22.96
N GLY A 643 1.56 -5.68 23.76
CA GLY A 643 2.64 -6.49 24.28
C GLY A 643 3.97 -5.75 24.33
N PHE A 644 4.63 -5.80 25.49
CA PHE A 644 6.06 -5.49 25.57
C PHE A 644 6.88 -6.56 24.81
N PRO A 645 7.99 -6.19 24.13
CA PRO A 645 8.79 -7.13 23.36
C PRO A 645 9.19 -8.35 24.19
N VAL A 646 9.02 -9.55 23.63
CA VAL A 646 9.26 -10.84 24.32
C VAL A 646 10.72 -10.97 24.79
N LEU A 647 11.65 -10.23 24.17
CA LEU A 647 13.06 -10.23 24.54
C LEU A 647 13.36 -9.64 25.94
N PHE A 648 12.39 -8.97 26.57
CA PHE A 648 12.50 -8.43 27.93
C PHE A 648 11.74 -9.33 28.90
N THR A 649 12.47 -10.03 29.76
CA THR A 649 11.90 -10.86 30.82
C THR A 649 11.34 -9.98 31.93
N LYS A 650 10.13 -10.26 32.44
CA LYS A 650 9.64 -9.50 33.60
C LYS A 650 10.41 -9.93 34.85
N ARG A 651 10.96 -8.99 35.61
CA ARG A 651 11.64 -9.30 36.87
C ARG A 651 10.65 -9.44 38.03
N PRO A 652 11.00 -10.21 39.08
CA PRO A 652 10.27 -10.18 40.35
C PRO A 652 10.18 -8.76 40.92
N GLY A 653 9.02 -8.40 41.46
CA GLY A 653 8.73 -7.07 42.01
C GLY A 653 8.19 -6.04 41.00
N THR A 654 8.37 -6.24 39.70
CA THR A 654 7.65 -5.48 38.67
C THR A 654 6.27 -6.07 38.43
N ARG A 655 5.24 -5.21 38.39
CA ARG A 655 3.84 -5.56 38.13
C ARG A 655 3.44 -5.18 36.70
N TYR A 656 2.91 -6.12 35.94
CA TYR A 656 2.49 -5.91 34.55
C TYR A 656 0.97 -6.07 34.43
N LEU A 657 0.30 -4.95 34.13
CA LEU A 657 -1.10 -4.93 33.71
C LEU A 657 -1.19 -5.01 32.18
N GLN A 658 -1.78 -6.09 31.69
CA GLN A 658 -2.18 -6.21 30.29
C GLN A 658 -3.63 -5.74 30.14
N THR A 659 -3.84 -4.72 29.31
CA THR A 659 -5.19 -4.19 29.04
C THR A 659 -5.85 -4.87 27.85
N TRP A 660 -5.04 -5.51 27.00
CA TRP A 660 -5.44 -5.95 25.66
C TRP A 660 -6.09 -4.80 24.86
N HIS A 661 -6.71 -5.07 23.72
CA HIS A 661 -7.21 -4.02 22.82
C HIS A 661 -8.61 -4.33 22.24
N GLY A 662 -9.42 -5.08 22.96
CA GLY A 662 -10.84 -5.30 22.63
C GLY A 662 -11.31 -6.74 22.77
N GLN A 663 -12.62 -6.92 22.63
CA GLN A 663 -13.27 -8.23 22.65
C GLN A 663 -12.81 -9.11 21.47
N ALA A 664 -12.63 -10.41 21.70
CA ALA A 664 -12.17 -11.34 20.67
C ALA A 664 -13.34 -11.83 19.79
N LEU A 665 -13.35 -11.43 18.51
CA LEU A 665 -14.17 -12.05 17.47
C LEU A 665 -13.43 -13.21 16.78
N LYS A 666 -12.17 -12.99 16.45
CA LYS A 666 -11.30 -13.92 15.73
C LYS A 666 -10.62 -14.86 16.72
N HIS A 667 -10.27 -16.06 16.28
CA HIS A 667 -9.45 -16.96 17.11
C HIS A 667 -8.13 -16.29 17.51
N MET A 668 -7.74 -16.52 18.76
CA MET A 668 -6.57 -15.92 19.39
C MET A 668 -5.71 -17.01 20.04
N GLY A 669 -4.47 -16.68 20.42
CA GLY A 669 -3.61 -17.62 21.15
C GLY A 669 -3.54 -19.01 20.50
N PHE A 670 -3.72 -20.05 21.30
CA PHE A 670 -3.67 -21.46 20.91
C PHE A 670 -4.84 -21.92 20.04
N ASP A 671 -5.89 -21.12 19.89
CA ASP A 671 -7.00 -21.44 19.00
C ASP A 671 -6.68 -21.05 17.53
N THR A 672 -5.63 -20.26 17.31
CA THR A 672 -5.14 -19.97 15.95
C THR A 672 -4.41 -21.19 15.34
N PRO A 673 -4.67 -21.55 14.07
CA PRO A 673 -3.93 -22.60 13.39
C PRO A 673 -2.42 -22.38 13.42
N GLU A 674 -1.98 -21.12 13.27
CA GLU A 674 -0.56 -20.77 13.19
C GLU A 674 0.20 -21.06 14.49
N LEU A 675 -0.44 -20.91 15.65
CA LEU A 675 0.18 -21.24 16.94
C LEU A 675 -0.07 -22.70 17.34
N ARG A 676 -1.27 -23.22 17.11
CA ARG A 676 -1.65 -24.60 17.43
C ARG A 676 -0.76 -25.62 16.71
N LEU A 677 -0.45 -25.36 15.44
CA LEU A 677 0.40 -26.21 14.61
C LEU A 677 1.89 -25.83 14.68
N ALA A 678 2.24 -24.79 15.45
CA ALA A 678 3.62 -24.37 15.57
C ALA A 678 4.47 -25.39 16.34
N GLY A 679 5.77 -25.43 16.06
CA GLY A 679 6.73 -26.22 16.83
C GLY A 679 6.82 -25.79 18.31
N PRO A 680 7.36 -26.65 19.19
CA PRO A 680 7.35 -26.45 20.65
C PRO A 680 7.96 -25.13 21.11
N GLU A 681 8.99 -24.63 20.42
CA GLU A 681 9.64 -23.36 20.76
C GLU A 681 8.70 -22.16 20.63
N ARG A 682 7.93 -22.05 19.54
CA ARG A 682 7.01 -20.93 19.32
C ARG A 682 5.86 -20.97 20.32
N GLN A 683 5.35 -22.16 20.63
CA GLN A 683 4.34 -22.35 21.69
C GLN A 683 4.89 -21.99 23.08
N ARG A 684 6.15 -22.33 23.37
CA ARG A 684 6.82 -21.95 24.62
C ARG A 684 6.98 -20.43 24.73
N LEU A 685 7.45 -19.75 23.68
CA LEU A 685 7.58 -18.29 23.66
C LEU A 685 6.25 -17.57 23.88
N HIS A 686 5.15 -18.11 23.34
CA HIS A 686 3.82 -17.57 23.60
C HIS A 686 3.42 -17.72 25.08
N ARG A 687 3.63 -18.90 25.69
CA ARG A 687 3.41 -19.10 27.13
C ARG A 687 4.27 -18.18 27.98
N GLU A 688 5.55 -18.06 27.67
CA GLU A 688 6.48 -17.14 28.35
C GLU A 688 6.01 -15.69 28.23
N MET A 689 5.45 -15.29 27.09
CA MET A 689 4.89 -13.94 26.90
C MET A 689 3.69 -13.71 27.83
N VAL A 690 2.73 -14.64 27.86
CA VAL A 690 1.49 -14.58 28.65
C VAL A 690 1.78 -14.64 30.15
N ALA A 691 2.70 -15.50 30.58
CA ALA A 691 3.09 -15.65 31.98
C ALA A 691 3.75 -14.40 32.60
N ARG A 692 4.08 -13.38 31.79
CA ARG A 692 4.54 -12.08 32.30
C ARG A 692 3.40 -11.21 32.81
N TRP A 693 2.14 -11.49 32.49
CA TRP A 693 1.04 -10.63 32.93
C TRP A 693 0.68 -10.96 34.37
N ASP A 694 0.80 -9.97 35.27
CA ASP A 694 0.35 -10.14 36.65
C ASP A 694 -1.16 -9.98 36.75
N ALA A 695 -1.73 -9.08 35.94
CA ALA A 695 -3.17 -8.90 35.81
C ALA A 695 -3.58 -8.65 34.36
N LEU A 696 -4.78 -9.11 33.99
CA LEU A 696 -5.41 -8.91 32.69
C LEU A 696 -6.81 -8.31 32.86
N ILE A 697 -7.11 -7.24 32.12
CA ILE A 697 -8.48 -6.68 32.07
C ILE A 697 -9.42 -7.66 31.36
N CYS A 698 -10.57 -7.92 31.96
CA CYS A 698 -11.58 -8.85 31.47
C CYS A 698 -12.95 -8.16 31.36
N PRO A 699 -13.32 -7.62 30.17
CA PRO A 699 -14.52 -6.81 29.98
C PRO A 699 -15.84 -7.58 29.98
N SER A 700 -15.81 -8.91 29.83
CA SER A 700 -17.01 -9.73 29.78
C SER A 700 -16.71 -11.20 30.07
N GLU A 701 -17.74 -11.97 30.41
CA GLU A 701 -17.63 -13.44 30.49
C GLU A 701 -17.23 -14.05 29.14
N GLU A 702 -17.68 -13.47 28.03
CA GLU A 702 -17.31 -13.95 26.69
C GLU A 702 -15.81 -13.74 26.40
N PHE A 703 -15.19 -12.71 26.96
CA PHE A 703 -13.75 -12.51 26.86
C PHE A 703 -12.98 -13.60 27.62
N GLU A 704 -13.51 -14.01 28.78
CA GLU A 704 -12.97 -15.11 29.58
C GLU A 704 -13.08 -16.46 28.83
N ARG A 705 -14.24 -16.73 28.21
CA ARG A 705 -14.48 -17.97 27.45
C ARG A 705 -13.61 -18.09 26.19
N THR A 706 -13.28 -16.96 25.58
CA THR A 706 -12.52 -16.89 24.32
C THR A 706 -11.06 -16.56 24.58
N PHE A 707 -10.71 -15.29 24.73
CA PHE A 707 -9.33 -14.81 24.81
C PHE A 707 -8.53 -15.40 25.97
N VAL A 708 -9.08 -15.40 27.19
CA VAL A 708 -8.35 -15.89 28.38
C VAL A 708 -8.03 -17.37 28.23
N ARG A 709 -9.04 -18.18 27.89
CA ARG A 709 -8.90 -19.61 27.63
C ARG A 709 -7.90 -19.88 26.50
N ALA A 710 -8.05 -19.18 25.38
CA ALA A 710 -7.23 -19.42 24.19
C ALA A 710 -5.74 -19.08 24.41
N ASN A 711 -5.42 -18.15 25.31
CA ASN A 711 -4.04 -17.84 25.69
C ASN A 711 -3.55 -18.67 26.88
N ALA A 712 -4.37 -19.56 27.43
CA ALA A 712 -4.11 -20.35 28.63
C ALA A 712 -3.62 -19.47 29.81
N TYR A 713 -4.24 -18.31 29.98
CA TYR A 713 -3.92 -17.40 31.08
C TYR A 713 -4.63 -17.84 32.37
N ASP A 714 -3.86 -17.97 33.44
CA ASP A 714 -4.30 -18.44 34.77
C ASP A 714 -4.02 -17.43 35.90
N GLY A 715 -3.59 -16.21 35.54
CA GLY A 715 -3.31 -15.12 36.47
C GLY A 715 -4.55 -14.31 36.90
N GLU A 716 -4.32 -13.14 37.49
CA GLU A 716 -5.38 -12.28 38.02
C GLU A 716 -6.22 -11.65 36.89
N LEU A 717 -7.54 -11.81 36.96
CA LEU A 717 -8.48 -11.15 36.05
C LEU A 717 -9.13 -9.95 36.74
N LEU A 718 -8.91 -8.75 36.19
CA LEU A 718 -9.65 -7.55 36.58
C LEU A 718 -10.96 -7.54 35.80
N ARG A 719 -12.01 -8.07 36.42
CA ARG A 719 -13.37 -8.13 35.85
C ARG A 719 -14.04 -6.75 35.86
N THR A 720 -13.54 -5.89 34.99
CA THR A 720 -13.99 -4.51 34.75
C THR A 720 -14.22 -4.35 33.25
N GLY A 721 -15.01 -3.37 32.83
CA GLY A 721 -15.01 -2.95 31.42
C GLY A 721 -13.64 -2.45 30.96
N LEU A 722 -13.53 -2.08 29.68
CA LEU A 722 -12.30 -1.49 29.15
C LEU A 722 -12.22 -0.01 29.57
N PRO A 723 -11.11 0.46 30.17
CA PRO A 723 -10.90 1.87 30.50
C PRO A 723 -11.19 2.82 29.33
N ARG A 724 -10.84 2.44 28.10
CA ARG A 724 -11.17 3.25 26.91
C ARG A 724 -12.67 3.42 26.67
N ASN A 725 -13.50 2.45 27.04
CA ASN A 725 -14.94 2.52 26.80
C ASN A 725 -15.66 3.46 27.79
N ASP A 726 -14.96 3.96 28.82
CA ASP A 726 -15.51 4.95 29.74
C ASP A 726 -16.01 6.22 29.03
N ALA A 727 -15.27 6.67 28.01
CA ALA A 727 -15.66 7.83 27.22
C ALA A 727 -16.90 7.56 26.36
N LEU A 728 -17.07 6.33 25.88
CA LEU A 728 -18.18 5.94 25.00
C LEU A 728 -19.48 5.74 25.78
N VAL A 729 -19.42 5.12 26.97
CA VAL A 729 -20.59 5.00 27.85
C VAL A 729 -21.07 6.38 28.30
N ARG A 730 -20.13 7.30 28.55
CA ARG A 730 -20.41 8.69 28.98
C ARG A 730 -20.42 9.69 27.83
N TRP A 731 -20.80 9.26 26.63
CA TRP A 731 -20.70 10.09 25.42
C TRP A 731 -21.48 11.42 25.53
N ASN A 732 -22.53 11.46 26.34
CA ASN A 732 -23.37 12.65 26.51
C ASN A 732 -22.85 13.62 27.59
N ASP A 733 -21.79 13.25 28.32
CA ASP A 733 -21.14 14.17 29.27
C ASP A 733 -20.59 15.39 28.52
N PRO A 734 -20.64 16.62 29.10
CA PRO A 734 -20.15 17.84 28.46
C PRO A 734 -18.75 17.69 27.85
N ALA A 735 -17.80 17.13 28.59
CA ALA A 735 -16.42 16.96 28.13
C ALA A 735 -16.30 16.03 26.90
N GLN A 736 -17.14 15.00 26.76
CA GLN A 736 -17.12 14.12 25.59
C GLN A 736 -17.80 14.75 24.38
N ARG A 737 -18.84 15.57 24.61
CA ARG A 737 -19.45 16.39 23.55
C ARG A 737 -18.49 17.44 23.02
N ASP A 738 -17.76 18.14 23.88
CA ASP A 738 -16.73 19.11 23.48
C ASP A 738 -15.63 18.42 22.66
N ARG A 739 -15.22 17.22 23.08
CA ARG A 739 -14.25 16.38 22.35
C ARG A 739 -14.78 15.95 20.98
N ALA A 740 -16.05 15.58 20.88
CA ALA A 740 -16.70 15.25 19.61
C ALA A 740 -16.76 16.47 18.67
N THR A 741 -17.15 17.63 19.19
CA THR A 741 -17.18 18.91 18.44
C THR A 741 -15.79 19.28 17.93
N ALA A 742 -14.77 19.26 18.78
CA ALA A 742 -13.40 19.53 18.37
C ALA A 742 -12.89 18.54 17.30
N THR A 743 -13.33 17.28 17.37
CA THR A 743 -13.01 16.27 16.35
C THR A 743 -13.72 16.58 15.02
N ARG A 744 -14.99 16.98 15.04
CA ARG A 744 -15.76 17.38 13.84
C ARG A 744 -15.18 18.65 13.19
N GLU A 745 -14.79 19.64 14.00
CA GLU A 745 -14.09 20.84 13.54
C GLU A 745 -12.75 20.49 12.88
N ARG A 746 -11.94 19.64 13.54
CA ARG A 746 -10.65 19.18 13.02
C ARG A 746 -10.80 18.35 11.73
N LEU A 747 -11.86 17.57 11.60
CA LEU A 747 -12.20 16.85 10.36
C LEU A 747 -12.82 17.77 9.29
N GLN A 748 -13.13 19.02 9.62
CA GLN A 748 -13.85 19.97 8.77
C GLN A 748 -15.15 19.35 8.22
N ILE A 749 -15.94 18.78 9.14
CA ILE A 749 -17.28 18.29 8.84
C ILE A 749 -18.19 19.51 8.63
N PRO A 750 -18.91 19.62 7.49
CA PRO A 750 -19.85 20.71 7.27
C PRO A 750 -20.97 20.71 8.32
N ASP A 751 -21.43 21.90 8.70
CA ASP A 751 -22.51 22.06 9.67
C ASP A 751 -23.78 21.29 9.23
N GLY A 752 -24.44 20.64 10.19
CA GLY A 752 -25.65 19.86 9.96
C GLY A 752 -25.46 18.48 9.31
N ARG A 753 -24.27 18.15 8.77
CA ARG A 753 -24.02 16.82 8.21
C ARG A 753 -23.83 15.75 9.29
N LYS A 754 -24.41 14.58 9.10
CA LYS A 754 -24.14 13.37 9.89
C LYS A 754 -22.77 12.78 9.53
N VAL A 755 -22.18 12.01 10.43
CA VAL A 755 -20.87 11.40 10.25
C VAL A 755 -20.99 9.87 10.23
N LEU A 756 -20.63 9.25 9.11
CA LEU A 756 -20.49 7.79 9.00
C LEU A 756 -19.02 7.41 9.21
N LEU A 757 -18.70 6.74 10.31
CA LEU A 757 -17.35 6.20 10.52
C LEU A 757 -17.22 4.87 9.79
N TYR A 758 -16.37 4.80 8.77
CA TYR A 758 -16.04 3.55 8.08
C TYR A 758 -14.72 2.97 8.59
N ALA A 759 -14.78 1.86 9.33
CA ALA A 759 -13.63 1.20 9.95
C ALA A 759 -13.54 -0.29 9.56
N PRO A 760 -13.02 -0.61 8.37
CA PRO A 760 -12.91 -1.99 7.90
C PRO A 760 -11.76 -2.77 8.56
N THR A 761 -11.88 -4.09 8.55
CA THR A 761 -10.88 -5.02 9.09
C THR A 761 -9.66 -5.16 8.19
N PHE A 762 -8.48 -5.24 8.81
CA PHE A 762 -7.23 -5.57 8.12
C PHE A 762 -7.18 -7.01 7.60
N ARG A 763 -6.64 -7.18 6.39
CA ARG A 763 -6.47 -8.48 5.72
C ARG A 763 -4.98 -8.84 5.59
N ASP A 764 -4.56 -9.92 6.26
CA ASP A 764 -3.15 -10.27 6.46
C ASP A 764 -2.34 -10.50 5.16
N GLY A 765 -3.01 -10.84 4.05
CA GLY A 765 -2.39 -11.11 2.75
C GLY A 765 -1.94 -9.88 1.95
N VAL A 766 -2.37 -8.66 2.34
CA VAL A 766 -2.33 -7.49 1.43
C VAL A 766 -1.91 -6.20 2.13
N ARG A 767 -0.88 -6.28 2.99
CA ARG A 767 -0.30 -5.12 3.68
C ARG A 767 0.00 -3.95 2.73
N GLY A 768 -0.70 -2.84 2.93
CA GLY A 768 -0.42 -1.59 2.22
C GLY A 768 -0.98 -1.53 0.80
N SER A 769 -1.91 -2.42 0.46
CA SER A 769 -2.63 -2.44 -0.83
C SER A 769 -3.80 -1.44 -0.86
N GLY A 770 -4.39 -1.11 0.31
CA GLY A 770 -5.64 -0.37 0.38
C GLY A 770 -6.90 -1.23 0.21
N GLU A 771 -6.76 -2.54 0.01
CA GLU A 771 -7.86 -3.48 -0.29
C GLU A 771 -8.80 -3.76 0.90
N SER A 772 -8.45 -3.29 2.09
CA SER A 772 -9.39 -3.29 3.22
C SER A 772 -10.63 -2.41 2.95
N ILE A 773 -10.56 -1.46 2.01
CA ILE A 773 -11.70 -0.64 1.59
C ILE A 773 -12.42 -1.38 0.46
N ARG A 774 -13.55 -1.99 0.80
CA ARG A 774 -14.32 -2.88 -0.10
C ARG A 774 -15.54 -2.21 -0.72
N VAL A 775 -16.07 -1.18 -0.06
CA VAL A 775 -17.17 -0.38 -0.62
C VAL A 775 -16.68 0.37 -1.85
N ASP A 776 -17.54 0.46 -2.85
CA ASP A 776 -17.33 1.42 -3.94
C ASP A 776 -17.51 2.83 -3.35
N LEU A 777 -16.40 3.54 -3.16
CA LEU A 777 -16.42 4.87 -2.54
C LEU A 777 -17.19 5.88 -3.38
N ALA A 778 -17.15 5.78 -4.71
CA ALA A 778 -17.88 6.70 -5.58
C ALA A 778 -19.38 6.43 -5.49
N GLU A 779 -19.80 5.17 -5.49
CA GLU A 779 -21.20 4.80 -5.26
C GLU A 779 -21.67 5.20 -3.85
N LEU A 780 -20.87 4.95 -2.82
CA LEU A 780 -21.22 5.33 -1.45
C LEU A 780 -21.42 6.86 -1.34
N VAL A 781 -20.53 7.66 -1.92
CA VAL A 781 -20.68 9.13 -1.93
C VAL A 781 -21.97 9.56 -2.63
N ARG A 782 -22.37 8.90 -3.73
CA ARG A 782 -23.65 9.16 -4.40
C ARG A 782 -24.84 8.82 -3.50
N GLU A 783 -24.82 7.67 -2.85
CA GLU A 783 -25.95 7.21 -2.03
C GLU A 783 -26.13 8.01 -0.74
N VAL A 784 -25.03 8.43 -0.10
CA VAL A 784 -25.11 9.20 1.15
C VAL A 784 -25.38 10.69 0.93
N GLY A 785 -25.16 11.19 -0.29
CA GLY A 785 -25.49 12.55 -0.72
C GLY A 785 -24.88 13.63 0.17
N GLU A 786 -25.64 14.70 0.41
CA GLU A 786 -25.20 15.84 1.22
C GLU A 786 -25.53 15.71 2.70
N GLU A 787 -26.24 14.64 3.09
CA GLU A 787 -26.64 14.40 4.48
C GLU A 787 -25.47 13.89 5.32
N TRP A 788 -24.58 13.09 4.73
CA TRP A 788 -23.49 12.45 5.44
C TRP A 788 -22.10 12.94 5.00
N THR A 789 -21.16 12.82 5.91
CA THR A 789 -19.71 12.84 5.65
C THR A 789 -19.13 11.51 6.12
N VAL A 790 -18.34 10.84 5.27
CA VAL A 790 -17.78 9.53 5.59
C VAL A 790 -16.35 9.69 6.07
N VAL A 791 -16.06 9.26 7.28
CA VAL A 791 -14.70 9.27 7.86
C VAL A 791 -14.13 7.87 7.76
N ILE A 792 -13.09 7.69 6.95
CA ILE A 792 -12.49 6.38 6.69
C ILE A 792 -11.30 6.17 7.62
N ARG A 793 -11.35 5.12 8.42
CA ARG A 793 -10.32 4.73 9.39
C ARG A 793 -9.90 3.28 9.15
N PRO A 794 -9.03 3.02 8.14
CA PRO A 794 -8.50 1.69 7.95
C PRO A 794 -7.48 1.36 9.04
N HIS A 795 -7.11 0.09 9.17
CA HIS A 795 -6.10 -0.34 10.12
C HIS A 795 -4.75 0.34 9.84
N TYR A 796 -3.94 0.56 10.89
CA TYR A 796 -2.66 1.29 10.80
C TYR A 796 -1.56 0.58 9.98
N TYR A 797 -1.81 -0.64 9.49
CA TYR A 797 -0.94 -1.34 8.54
C TYR A 797 -1.34 -1.11 7.07
N GLU A 798 -2.49 -0.48 6.81
CA GLU A 798 -2.96 -0.15 5.48
C GLU A 798 -2.45 1.21 5.00
N ARG A 799 -2.34 1.31 3.68
CA ARG A 799 -2.13 2.59 3.01
C ARG A 799 -3.42 2.95 2.31
N PHE A 800 -3.99 4.08 2.69
CA PHE A 800 -5.13 4.66 2.02
C PHE A 800 -4.83 6.10 1.66
N THR A 801 -5.51 6.65 0.67
CA THR A 801 -5.53 8.08 0.42
C THR A 801 -6.86 8.39 -0.22
N VAL A 802 -7.62 9.28 0.40
CA VAL A 802 -8.91 9.75 -0.10
C VAL A 802 -8.76 10.18 -1.57
N PRO A 803 -9.56 9.63 -2.49
CA PRO A 803 -9.64 10.13 -3.86
C PRO A 803 -10.06 11.60 -3.84
N ARG A 804 -9.39 12.41 -4.65
CA ARG A 804 -9.49 13.87 -4.60
C ARG A 804 -10.89 14.34 -4.95
N GLU A 805 -11.44 13.75 -6.00
CA GLU A 805 -12.78 13.95 -6.50
C GLU A 805 -13.85 13.68 -5.42
N LEU A 806 -13.55 12.82 -4.45
CA LEU A 806 -14.47 12.46 -3.36
C LEU A 806 -14.19 13.19 -2.04
N GLY A 807 -13.14 14.01 -1.97
CA GLY A 807 -12.69 14.66 -0.73
C GLY A 807 -13.70 15.64 -0.12
N HIS A 808 -14.68 16.11 -0.89
CA HIS A 808 -15.78 16.92 -0.39
C HIS A 808 -16.68 16.16 0.61
N THR A 809 -16.86 14.84 0.43
CA THR A 809 -17.68 13.98 1.30
C THR A 809 -16.86 12.99 2.14
N LEU A 810 -15.66 12.61 1.70
CA LEU A 810 -14.79 11.68 2.42
C LEU A 810 -13.76 12.43 3.29
N ARG A 811 -13.45 11.90 4.47
CA ARG A 811 -12.39 12.38 5.38
C ARG A 811 -11.46 11.25 5.77
N ASP A 812 -10.17 11.56 5.93
CA ASP A 812 -9.16 10.60 6.38
C ASP A 812 -9.06 10.62 7.91
N GLY A 813 -9.42 9.51 8.56
CA GLY A 813 -9.38 9.37 10.01
C GLY A 813 -8.00 8.98 10.56
N ARG A 814 -6.97 8.72 9.73
CA ARG A 814 -5.69 8.10 10.18
C ARG A 814 -4.85 8.97 11.12
N GLU A 815 -4.98 10.29 11.02
CA GLU A 815 -4.24 11.26 11.85
C GLU A 815 -4.73 11.32 13.31
N PHE A 816 -5.82 10.63 13.64
CA PHE A 816 -6.34 10.51 15.01
C PHE A 816 -5.69 9.32 15.71
N ALA A 817 -4.94 9.55 16.79
CA ALA A 817 -4.30 8.46 17.52
C ALA A 817 -5.33 7.61 18.25
N ASP A 818 -6.32 8.24 18.88
CA ASP A 818 -7.38 7.59 19.63
C ASP A 818 -8.63 7.40 18.75
N LEU A 819 -9.06 6.15 18.59
CA LEU A 819 -10.25 5.81 17.81
C LEU A 819 -11.52 6.38 18.44
N ASN A 820 -11.53 6.59 19.76
CA ASN A 820 -12.68 7.15 20.47
C ASN A 820 -13.02 8.57 20.03
N ASP A 821 -12.05 9.38 19.58
CA ASP A 821 -12.30 10.71 19.01
C ASP A 821 -13.30 10.59 17.84
N LEU A 822 -13.03 9.65 16.94
CA LEU A 822 -13.84 9.40 15.75
C LEU A 822 -15.18 8.78 16.09
N MET A 823 -15.21 7.81 17.03
CA MET A 823 -16.46 7.16 17.44
C MET A 823 -17.43 8.16 18.09
N LEU A 824 -16.94 9.01 19.00
CA LEU A 824 -17.75 10.06 19.64
C LEU A 824 -18.29 11.07 18.63
N ALA A 825 -17.50 11.42 17.61
CA ALA A 825 -17.89 12.35 16.54
C ALA A 825 -18.89 11.77 15.53
N SER A 826 -19.03 10.44 15.47
CA SER A 826 -19.81 9.72 14.46
C SER A 826 -21.26 9.43 14.85
N ASP A 827 -22.16 9.46 13.88
CA ASP A 827 -23.59 9.19 14.04
C ASP A 827 -23.94 7.71 13.74
N ALA A 828 -23.11 7.03 12.92
CA ALA A 828 -23.20 5.59 12.67
C ALA A 828 -21.81 5.00 12.39
N LEU A 829 -21.67 3.69 12.62
CA LEU A 829 -20.49 2.90 12.27
C LEU A 829 -20.80 2.01 11.05
N LEU A 830 -19.95 2.09 10.02
CA LEU A 830 -19.81 1.08 9.00
C LEU A 830 -18.56 0.26 9.28
N THR A 831 -18.70 -1.05 9.39
CA THR A 831 -17.57 -1.96 9.59
C THR A 831 -17.84 -3.29 8.90
N ASP A 832 -17.05 -4.30 9.19
CA ASP A 832 -17.20 -5.69 8.75
C ASP A 832 -17.07 -6.59 9.99
N TYR A 833 -16.23 -7.62 9.96
CA TYR A 833 -15.91 -8.47 11.10
C TYR A 833 -14.79 -7.89 11.98
N SER A 834 -14.92 -6.62 12.37
CA SER A 834 -13.96 -5.90 13.22
C SER A 834 -14.39 -5.90 14.70
N SER A 835 -13.43 -5.95 15.63
CA SER A 835 -13.73 -5.85 17.06
C SER A 835 -14.22 -4.47 17.48
N VAL A 836 -14.11 -3.44 16.63
CA VAL A 836 -14.61 -2.09 16.93
C VAL A 836 -16.12 -2.07 17.20
N MET A 837 -16.88 -3.01 16.64
CA MET A 837 -18.32 -3.11 16.89
C MET A 837 -18.66 -3.30 18.38
N PHE A 838 -17.81 -3.99 19.14
CA PHE A 838 -18.00 -4.20 20.57
C PHE A 838 -17.84 -2.89 21.35
N ASP A 839 -16.84 -2.08 21.01
CA ASP A 839 -16.62 -0.78 21.65
C ASP A 839 -17.72 0.22 21.25
N TYR A 840 -18.03 0.30 19.96
CA TYR A 840 -19.01 1.24 19.40
C TYR A 840 -20.41 1.01 19.92
N ALA A 841 -20.77 -0.25 20.23
CA ALA A 841 -22.06 -0.58 20.81
C ALA A 841 -22.35 0.20 22.09
N ASN A 842 -21.34 0.67 22.83
CA ASN A 842 -21.54 1.49 24.04
C ASN A 842 -22.17 2.88 23.75
N LEU A 843 -22.13 3.36 22.51
CA LEU A 843 -22.73 4.64 22.13
C LEU A 843 -24.26 4.55 21.93
N GLY A 844 -24.80 3.34 21.74
CA GLY A 844 -26.21 3.16 21.40
C GLY A 844 -26.58 3.70 20.01
N ARG A 845 -25.60 3.83 19.10
CA ARG A 845 -25.76 4.33 17.73
C ARG A 845 -25.77 3.19 16.71
N PRO A 846 -26.39 3.36 15.53
CA PRO A 846 -26.46 2.31 14.50
C PRO A 846 -25.09 1.76 14.08
N ILE A 847 -25.05 0.45 13.83
CA ILE A 847 -23.89 -0.27 13.29
C ILE A 847 -24.33 -1.00 12.02
N LEU A 848 -23.62 -0.81 10.92
CA LEU A 848 -23.85 -1.42 9.62
C LEU A 848 -22.63 -2.26 9.23
N PHE A 849 -22.87 -3.40 8.58
CA PHE A 849 -21.83 -4.34 8.22
C PHE A 849 -21.72 -4.48 6.69
N TYR A 850 -20.57 -4.15 6.11
CA TYR A 850 -20.26 -4.45 4.71
C TYR A 850 -19.41 -5.72 4.66
N ALA A 851 -20.05 -6.82 4.28
CA ALA A 851 -19.56 -8.18 4.49
C ALA A 851 -19.61 -9.00 3.18
N ASP A 852 -19.18 -8.40 2.08
CA ASP A 852 -19.23 -8.96 0.71
C ASP A 852 -18.45 -10.27 0.55
N ASP A 853 -17.44 -10.49 1.39
CA ASP A 853 -16.60 -11.68 1.36
C ASP A 853 -16.64 -12.52 2.65
N TYR A 854 -17.67 -12.35 3.48
CA TYR A 854 -17.71 -12.98 4.80
C TYR A 854 -17.60 -14.51 4.78
N GLU A 855 -18.27 -15.17 3.82
CA GLU A 855 -18.18 -16.63 3.67
C GLU A 855 -16.75 -17.10 3.38
N ARG A 856 -16.02 -16.34 2.55
CA ARG A 856 -14.61 -16.60 2.27
C ARG A 856 -13.73 -16.29 3.48
N TYR A 857 -14.01 -15.18 4.17
CA TYR A 857 -13.29 -14.83 5.39
C TYR A 857 -13.42 -15.93 6.43
N ARG A 858 -14.62 -16.48 6.63
CA ARG A 858 -14.89 -17.57 7.56
C ARG A 858 -14.14 -18.87 7.21
N SER A 859 -14.03 -19.19 5.92
CA SER A 859 -13.46 -20.47 5.47
C SER A 859 -11.93 -20.46 5.28
N VAL A 860 -11.32 -19.31 4.96
CA VAL A 860 -9.89 -19.20 4.62
C VAL A 860 -9.05 -18.53 5.73
N SER A 861 -9.67 -17.69 6.59
CA SER A 861 -8.93 -16.92 7.60
C SER A 861 -8.76 -17.66 8.94
N ARG A 862 -8.23 -16.97 9.96
CA ARG A 862 -7.93 -17.49 11.31
C ARG A 862 -9.09 -18.17 12.05
N GLY A 863 -10.31 -18.15 11.49
CA GLY A 863 -11.55 -18.59 12.12
C GLY A 863 -12.09 -17.56 13.10
N THR A 864 -13.39 -17.59 13.35
CA THR A 864 -14.08 -16.72 14.31
C THR A 864 -14.77 -17.54 15.39
N TYR A 865 -14.79 -17.03 16.63
CA TYR A 865 -15.51 -17.67 17.75
C TYR A 865 -17.03 -17.62 17.57
N TYR A 866 -17.51 -16.67 16.77
CA TYR A 866 -18.93 -16.47 16.49
C TYR A 866 -19.16 -16.36 14.99
N ASP A 867 -20.34 -16.77 14.55
CA ASP A 867 -20.86 -16.37 13.25
C ASP A 867 -21.37 -14.93 13.38
N LEU A 868 -20.92 -14.04 12.50
CA LEU A 868 -21.31 -12.64 12.49
C LEU A 868 -22.81 -12.50 12.25
N THR A 869 -23.40 -13.38 11.43
CA THR A 869 -24.84 -13.36 11.14
C THR A 869 -25.69 -13.62 12.38
N ASP A 870 -25.17 -14.36 13.37
CA ASP A 870 -25.87 -14.67 14.62
C ASP A 870 -25.77 -13.55 15.67
N ILE A 871 -24.66 -12.80 15.66
CA ILE A 871 -24.36 -11.83 16.72
C ILE A 871 -24.50 -10.38 16.28
N ALA A 872 -24.60 -10.07 14.99
CA ALA A 872 -24.56 -8.70 14.51
C ALA A 872 -25.64 -7.81 15.16
N PRO A 873 -25.28 -6.67 15.77
CA PRO A 873 -26.23 -5.70 16.31
C PRO A 873 -26.87 -4.82 15.21
N GLY A 874 -26.76 -5.21 13.95
CA GLY A 874 -27.20 -4.42 12.79
C GLY A 874 -27.15 -5.22 11.49
N PRO A 875 -27.62 -4.64 10.37
CA PRO A 875 -27.74 -5.35 9.09
C PRO A 875 -26.39 -5.59 8.41
N LEU A 876 -26.33 -6.70 7.66
CA LEU A 876 -25.22 -7.05 6.78
C LEU A 876 -25.59 -6.77 5.33
N PHE A 877 -24.64 -6.21 4.57
CA PHE A 877 -24.76 -5.89 3.16
C PHE A 877 -23.60 -6.49 2.38
N THR A 878 -23.90 -6.90 1.15
CA THR A 878 -22.90 -7.36 0.17
C THR A 878 -22.76 -6.40 -1.01
N THR A 879 -23.59 -5.36 -1.08
CA THR A 879 -23.57 -4.34 -2.14
C THR A 879 -23.58 -2.93 -1.54
N THR A 880 -22.89 -1.99 -2.19
CA THR A 880 -22.84 -0.59 -1.73
C THR A 880 -24.20 0.09 -1.85
N ARG A 881 -24.99 -0.29 -2.87
CA ARG A 881 -26.35 0.22 -3.09
C ARG A 881 -27.29 -0.09 -1.92
N ASP A 882 -27.33 -1.34 -1.45
CA ASP A 882 -28.23 -1.74 -0.36
C ASP A 882 -27.82 -1.07 0.96
N LEU A 883 -26.50 -0.96 1.18
CA LEU A 883 -25.94 -0.18 2.28
C LEU A 883 -26.40 1.29 2.23
N GLY A 884 -26.31 1.91 1.06
CA GLY A 884 -26.74 3.29 0.82
C GLY A 884 -28.23 3.50 1.08
N ALA A 885 -29.08 2.58 0.65
CA ALA A 885 -30.51 2.62 0.90
C ALA A 885 -30.84 2.60 2.40
N ALA A 886 -30.12 1.81 3.20
CA ALA A 886 -30.31 1.74 4.65
C ALA A 886 -29.89 3.02 5.40
N LEU A 887 -29.03 3.85 4.82
CA LEU A 887 -28.57 5.10 5.43
C LEU A 887 -29.57 6.27 5.28
N ARG A 888 -30.63 6.09 4.47
CA ARG A 888 -31.66 7.13 4.25
C ARG A 888 -32.59 7.32 5.44
N ASP A 889 -32.84 6.26 6.22
CA ASP A 889 -33.61 6.32 7.46
C ASP A 889 -32.88 5.61 8.62
N PRO A 890 -31.93 6.29 9.28
CA PRO A 890 -31.21 5.70 10.40
C PRO A 890 -32.09 5.50 11.65
N VAL A 891 -33.23 6.18 11.76
CA VAL A 891 -34.15 6.04 12.90
C VAL A 891 -34.90 4.71 12.78
N GLU A 892 -35.49 4.44 11.61
CA GLU A 892 -36.13 3.15 11.33
C GLU A 892 -35.13 2.00 11.51
N LEU A 893 -33.91 2.18 11.01
CA LEU A 893 -32.83 1.19 11.17
C LEU A 893 -32.57 0.89 12.65
N GLN A 894 -32.47 1.91 13.49
CA GLN A 894 -32.22 1.75 14.93
C GLN A 894 -33.38 1.04 15.64
N GLU A 895 -34.62 1.42 15.33
CA GLU A 895 -35.81 0.80 15.92
C GLU A 895 -35.91 -0.69 15.54
N ARG A 896 -35.69 -1.00 14.25
CA ARG A 896 -35.73 -2.38 13.74
C ARG A 896 -34.71 -3.29 14.40
N TRP A 897 -33.52 -2.77 14.73
CA TRP A 897 -32.41 -3.56 15.28
C TRP A 897 -32.25 -3.42 16.80
N ALA A 898 -33.07 -2.62 17.47
CA ALA A 898 -32.97 -2.35 18.92
C ALA A 898 -32.88 -3.63 19.77
N GLY A 899 -33.67 -4.65 19.45
CA GLY A 899 -33.66 -5.94 20.16
C GLY A 899 -32.36 -6.73 19.99
N ALA A 900 -31.79 -6.78 18.78
CA ALA A 900 -30.51 -7.42 18.52
C ALA A 900 -29.36 -6.66 19.19
N TYR A 901 -29.41 -5.33 19.12
CA TYR A 901 -28.46 -4.43 19.76
C TYR A 901 -28.40 -4.62 21.28
N ALA A 902 -29.57 -4.67 21.94
CA ALA A 902 -29.65 -4.89 23.39
C ALA A 902 -29.09 -6.26 23.80
N ARG A 903 -29.39 -7.32 23.04
CA ARG A 903 -28.79 -8.66 23.28
C ARG A 903 -27.29 -8.66 23.11
N PHE A 904 -26.79 -7.95 22.10
CA PHE A 904 -25.35 -7.80 21.86
C PHE A 904 -24.66 -7.10 23.04
N GLN A 905 -25.16 -5.96 23.50
CA GLN A 905 -24.62 -5.25 24.66
C GLN A 905 -24.66 -6.11 25.93
N ALA A 906 -25.79 -6.77 26.22
CA ALA A 906 -25.92 -7.63 27.40
C ALA A 906 -24.89 -8.78 27.40
N ARG A 907 -24.57 -9.30 26.21
CA ARG A 907 -23.62 -10.40 26.05
C ARG A 907 -22.16 -9.96 26.11
N PHE A 908 -21.81 -8.88 25.41
CA PHE A 908 -20.41 -8.51 25.19
C PHE A 908 -19.93 -7.32 26.01
N ASN A 909 -20.84 -6.47 26.50
CA ASN A 909 -20.50 -5.24 27.22
C ASN A 909 -21.08 -5.19 28.66
N PRO A 910 -21.24 -6.31 29.41
CA PRO A 910 -21.93 -6.30 30.71
C PRO A 910 -21.18 -5.50 31.79
N CYS A 911 -19.86 -5.34 31.65
CA CYS A 911 -19.04 -4.63 32.64
C CYS A 911 -18.76 -3.16 32.28
N GLU A 912 -19.31 -2.64 31.20
CA GLU A 912 -19.06 -1.27 30.73
C GLU A 912 -19.93 -0.26 31.49
N THR A 913 -19.43 0.23 32.64
CA THR A 913 -20.18 1.12 33.54
C THR A 913 -19.84 2.60 33.38
N GLY A 914 -18.91 2.95 32.50
CA GLY A 914 -18.36 4.30 32.44
C GLY A 914 -17.46 4.64 33.63
N ARG A 915 -16.91 3.65 34.36
CA ARG A 915 -16.00 3.83 35.51
C ARG A 915 -14.87 2.80 35.54
N SER A 916 -14.60 2.15 34.43
CA SER A 916 -13.60 1.09 34.26
C SER A 916 -12.19 1.57 34.60
N SER A 917 -11.80 2.79 34.20
CA SER A 917 -10.50 3.38 34.54
C SER A 917 -10.32 3.52 36.05
N LYS A 918 -11.38 3.97 36.74
CA LYS A 918 -11.40 4.08 38.20
C LYS A 918 -11.23 2.70 38.85
N ALA A 919 -12.02 1.72 38.41
CA ALA A 919 -12.00 0.37 38.96
C ALA A 919 -10.63 -0.32 38.77
N VAL A 920 -10.01 -0.16 37.60
CA VAL A 920 -8.67 -0.68 37.33
C VAL A 920 -7.63 -0.03 38.25
N VAL A 921 -7.70 1.29 38.46
CA VAL A 921 -6.76 1.97 39.36
C VAL A 921 -6.93 1.50 40.82
N ASP A 922 -8.18 1.35 41.28
CA ASP A 922 -8.48 0.84 42.63
C ASP A 922 -7.92 -0.58 42.84
N LEU A 923 -8.21 -1.49 41.89
CA LEU A 923 -7.83 -2.90 41.99
C LEU A 923 -6.32 -3.11 41.83
N PHE A 924 -5.71 -2.47 40.84
CA PHE A 924 -4.32 -2.74 40.49
C PHE A 924 -3.33 -1.90 41.28
N PHE A 925 -3.57 -0.61 41.54
CA PHE A 925 -2.56 0.27 42.15
C PHE A 925 -2.73 0.45 43.65
N GLU A 926 -3.96 0.70 44.10
CA GLU A 926 -4.24 1.00 45.51
C GLU A 926 -4.46 -0.29 46.32
N GLY A 927 -4.86 -1.38 45.64
CA GLY A 927 -5.25 -2.63 46.26
C GLY A 927 -6.57 -2.44 46.98
N SER A 928 -7.57 -3.25 46.68
CA SER A 928 -8.72 -3.37 47.58
C SER A 928 -8.18 -3.65 48.97
N ALA A 929 -8.45 -2.76 49.92
CA ALA A 929 -8.23 -2.99 51.33
C ALA A 929 -8.68 -4.43 51.63
N ARG A 930 -7.72 -5.30 51.95
CA ARG A 930 -8.01 -6.58 52.60
C ARG A 930 -8.05 -6.36 54.10
#